data_AF-A0A974UIB8-F1
#
_entry.id   AF-A0A974UIB8-F1
#
_cell.length_a   1.000
_cell.length_b   1.000
_cell.length_c   1.000
_cell.angle_alpha   90.00
_cell.angle_beta   90.00
_cell.angle_gamma   90.00
#
_symmetry.space_group_name_H-M   'P 1'
#
loop_
_entity.id
_entity.type
_entity.pdbx_description
1 polymer ?
#
loop_
_entity_poly.entity_id
_entity_poly.type
_entity_poly.pdbx_seq_one_letter_code
_entity_poly.pdbx_strand_id
1 'polypeptide(L)'
;MGNSRSVLAAEPADNLTTVTEYERLFAEVLTDIVDTDHVPVDSHFFDDLGADSMLMARFCARVRKRPDLPSISMPDIYKHPTIRSLAAAHTTTTTTPTPPPTTTSTENERLFTEVLTDIVHTDHIPVDSHFFDDLGADSMLMARFCARVRKRPDLPSISMPDIYKHPTIRSLAAAHTTTTTTPTPPPTTTSTENERLFTEVLTDIVHTDHIPVDSHFFDDLGADSMLMARFCARVRKRPELPSISMPDIYKHPTIRSLAAAHTTTDSKPTSATPAALTEPPRRARDSHYVLCGALQLLFLLGYPALTAAAWVTGFNWISTSPNLVDVYLRSVAFGAAMLVTLCALPILVKWVFIGRWKPQEIRVWSMAYVRFWLVKTLIQRNPMMLFVGSPLYALYLRGLGAKIGRGAVIFSRNLPVCTDLLSVGDGAVIRKDSFFNGYRAHDGVIQTGAVSIGKDALVGEATVLDIGTSLGDGAQLGHSSALHRGQAIPTGQRWVGSPAQRAEKTNQMVVAARDVGTRRRVLFSAVQLVNLLLLGLPLTFGIADFALPRLPEFGPLLDSAPVPLTTWTFFRDALIVSAVVFFGALLVGLVLVGIVPRVLNLFIKPDKVYPLYGFHYWVHRAITRTTNIRFFTTLFGGTSYIIYYLRWLGYSLRGVRQTGSNFGEMVKHDNPFLSAAGSGTMVADGLSIINADFSNTSFRLSHASIGPDNFLGNMIAYPPQSKAGDNCLLATKVMVPLNGQVRKGVGLLGAPSFEIPRSVKRDRQLDVTSADELRRGLRAKTIYNTISMALFLLVRWTFFLSVIVVYLAAINLLNPLGALAFAVASATAVVIVFTVVYNVVVDRLFRPLQALVPQGCSIYDRAFWRHERFWKVSSLTYVLAFNGTPLKNLIWRLLGMRIGRRVFDDGLRVPERTFTAIGEGCTLNADTIVQCHSQEDGGFKSDRIAIGAGCTLGVGAFVHYGVTMGDGAALATSSFLMKGEEMPLNALWSGNPATETRSGDPQGRKISIDDNRAAVLVRGG
;
A
#
# COMPACT_ATOMS: atom_id res chain seq x y z
N MET A 1 -28.85 -45.75 -60.19
CA MET A 1 -29.79 -45.41 -59.09
C MET A 1 -29.03 -44.52 -58.11
N GLY A 2 -29.32 -43.24 -57.89
CA GLY A 2 -30.19 -42.31 -58.61
C GLY A 2 -30.01 -40.86 -58.09
N ASN A 3 -29.48 -39.99 -58.96
CA ASN A 3 -29.82 -38.57 -59.26
C ASN A 3 -30.19 -37.57 -58.13
N SER A 4 -29.78 -36.28 -58.15
CA SER A 4 -29.39 -35.37 -59.27
C SER A 4 -28.24 -34.42 -58.84
N ARG A 5 -27.21 -34.07 -59.63
CA ARG A 5 -27.13 -33.14 -60.79
C ARG A 5 -27.64 -31.70 -60.48
N SER A 6 -26.94 -30.59 -60.76
CA SER A 6 -25.79 -30.37 -61.70
C SER A 6 -25.05 -29.00 -61.57
N VAL A 7 -23.75 -28.96 -61.97
CA VAL A 7 -23.09 -27.92 -62.83
C VAL A 7 -22.83 -26.52 -62.21
N LEU A 8 -21.64 -25.88 -62.25
CA LEU A 8 -20.25 -26.15 -62.73
C LEU A 8 -19.27 -25.42 -61.74
N ALA A 9 -17.94 -25.23 -61.86
CA ALA A 9 -16.96 -25.34 -62.96
C ALA A 9 -15.56 -25.82 -62.45
N ALA A 10 -14.47 -25.41 -63.12
CA ALA A 10 -13.04 -25.53 -62.72
C ALA A 10 -12.40 -24.11 -62.76
N GLU A 11 -11.22 -23.79 -62.21
CA GLU A 11 -9.86 -24.40 -62.17
C GLU A 11 -9.04 -23.84 -60.97
N PRO A 12 -7.73 -24.13 -60.75
CA PRO A 12 -6.90 -25.31 -61.08
C PRO A 12 -6.38 -26.03 -59.80
N ALA A 13 -5.65 -27.14 -59.95
CA ALA A 13 -5.36 -28.09 -58.86
C ALA A 13 -3.94 -28.08 -58.26
N ASP A 14 -3.12 -27.04 -58.46
CA ASP A 14 -1.67 -27.07 -58.14
C ASP A 14 -1.28 -26.75 -56.68
N ASN A 15 -2.15 -26.13 -55.87
CA ASN A 15 -1.78 -25.68 -54.51
C ASN A 15 -2.01 -26.70 -53.37
N LEU A 16 -2.68 -27.83 -53.64
CA LEU A 16 -3.03 -28.81 -52.59
C LEU A 16 -1.90 -29.80 -52.27
N THR A 17 -1.02 -30.08 -53.23
CA THR A 17 0.14 -30.97 -53.08
C THR A 17 1.25 -30.34 -52.24
N THR A 18 1.57 -29.06 -52.47
CA THR A 18 2.63 -28.34 -51.73
C THR A 18 2.27 -28.09 -50.27
N VAL A 19 1.00 -27.76 -49.95
CA VAL A 19 0.56 -27.63 -48.55
C VAL A 19 0.63 -28.97 -47.81
N THR A 20 0.19 -30.07 -48.44
CA THR A 20 0.27 -31.41 -47.82
C THR A 20 1.71 -31.93 -47.71
N GLU A 21 2.61 -31.52 -48.60
CA GLU A 21 4.04 -31.80 -48.49
C GLU A 21 4.70 -31.03 -47.34
N TYR A 22 4.45 -29.72 -47.21
CA TYR A 22 4.93 -28.95 -46.06
C TYR A 22 4.31 -29.40 -44.73
N GLU A 23 3.02 -29.79 -44.70
CA GLU A 23 2.41 -30.41 -43.52
C GLU A 23 3.18 -31.68 -43.10
N ARG A 24 3.54 -32.55 -44.05
CA ARG A 24 4.32 -33.77 -43.77
C ARG A 24 5.74 -33.46 -43.30
N LEU A 25 6.45 -32.55 -43.97
CA LEU A 25 7.84 -32.23 -43.68
C LEU A 25 8.00 -31.48 -42.35
N PHE A 26 7.06 -30.58 -42.00
CA PHE A 26 7.01 -29.97 -40.68
C PHE A 26 6.64 -30.98 -39.58
N ALA A 27 5.72 -31.91 -39.84
CA ALA A 27 5.41 -32.97 -38.89
C ALA A 27 6.62 -33.87 -38.63
N GLU A 28 7.35 -34.27 -39.67
CA GLU A 28 8.60 -35.06 -39.56
C GLU A 28 9.64 -34.34 -38.66
N VAL A 29 9.93 -33.07 -38.95
CA VAL A 29 10.91 -32.29 -38.16
C VAL A 29 10.44 -32.05 -36.72
N LEU A 30 9.14 -31.88 -36.48
CA LEU A 30 8.63 -31.68 -35.12
C LEU A 30 8.65 -32.99 -34.31
N THR A 31 8.29 -34.11 -34.94
CA THR A 31 8.30 -35.47 -34.37
C THR A 31 9.70 -35.83 -33.83
N ASP A 32 10.77 -35.53 -34.59
CA ASP A 32 12.18 -35.68 -34.20
C ASP A 32 12.64 -34.75 -33.05
N ILE A 33 11.85 -33.73 -32.67
CA ILE A 33 12.14 -32.83 -31.53
C ILE A 33 11.35 -33.22 -30.28
N VAL A 34 10.11 -33.67 -30.44
CA VAL A 34 9.25 -34.09 -29.31
C VAL A 34 9.42 -35.55 -28.90
N ASP A 35 10.16 -36.36 -29.68
CA ASP A 35 10.43 -37.78 -29.43
C ASP A 35 9.14 -38.61 -29.30
N THR A 36 8.27 -38.51 -30.33
CA THR A 36 7.01 -39.26 -30.45
C THR A 36 6.97 -40.04 -31.76
N ASP A 37 6.04 -41.00 -31.90
CA ASP A 37 5.87 -41.74 -33.17
C ASP A 37 5.11 -40.92 -34.23
N HIS A 38 4.32 -39.92 -33.81
CA HIS A 38 3.50 -39.09 -34.68
C HIS A 38 3.11 -37.77 -34.00
N VAL A 39 3.00 -36.70 -34.78
CA VAL A 39 2.43 -35.41 -34.38
C VAL A 39 1.25 -35.06 -35.30
N PRO A 40 0.02 -34.92 -34.79
CA PRO A 40 -1.13 -34.54 -35.62
C PRO A 40 -1.00 -33.09 -36.12
N VAL A 41 -1.28 -32.87 -37.41
CA VAL A 41 -1.05 -31.57 -38.07
C VAL A 41 -1.98 -30.44 -37.61
N ASP A 42 -3.10 -30.79 -36.97
CA ASP A 42 -4.08 -29.87 -36.39
C ASP A 42 -3.85 -29.60 -34.89
N SER A 43 -2.91 -30.28 -34.23
CA SER A 43 -2.63 -30.07 -32.80
C SER A 43 -1.98 -28.72 -32.53
N HIS A 44 -2.47 -28.01 -31.52
CA HIS A 44 -1.93 -26.73 -31.10
C HIS A 44 -0.58 -26.90 -30.39
N PHE A 45 0.47 -26.25 -30.90
CA PHE A 45 1.85 -26.45 -30.44
C PHE A 45 2.02 -26.27 -28.92
N PHE A 46 1.36 -25.27 -28.34
CA PHE A 46 1.52 -24.91 -26.93
C PHE A 46 0.51 -25.59 -25.99
N ASP A 47 -0.70 -25.90 -26.48
CA ASP A 47 -1.81 -26.35 -25.62
C ASP A 47 -2.06 -27.86 -25.72
N ASP A 48 -1.94 -28.45 -26.91
CA ASP A 48 -2.16 -29.90 -27.11
C ASP A 48 -0.86 -30.69 -27.02
N LEU A 49 0.22 -30.16 -27.61
CA LEU A 49 1.55 -30.80 -27.57
C LEU A 49 2.38 -30.38 -26.34
N GLY A 50 1.93 -29.36 -25.60
CA GLY A 50 2.61 -28.85 -24.42
C GLY A 50 4.03 -28.30 -24.67
N ALA A 51 4.37 -27.97 -25.92
CA ALA A 51 5.72 -27.54 -26.29
C ALA A 51 6.00 -26.13 -25.77
N ASP A 52 7.16 -25.93 -25.15
CA ASP A 52 7.58 -24.61 -24.70
C ASP A 52 8.24 -23.79 -25.83
N SER A 53 8.48 -22.51 -25.56
CA SER A 53 9.11 -21.59 -26.53
C SER A 53 10.54 -21.99 -26.93
N MET A 54 11.25 -22.79 -26.12
CA MET A 54 12.60 -23.27 -26.42
C MET A 54 12.54 -24.48 -27.36
N LEU A 55 11.57 -25.37 -27.17
CA LEU A 55 11.27 -26.48 -28.07
C LEU A 55 10.81 -25.95 -29.45
N MET A 56 9.95 -24.93 -29.46
CA MET A 56 9.54 -24.26 -30.71
C MET A 56 10.69 -23.47 -31.37
N ALA A 57 11.60 -22.90 -30.60
CA ALA A 57 12.81 -22.27 -31.17
C ALA A 57 13.74 -23.30 -31.82
N ARG A 58 13.87 -24.51 -31.23
CA ARG A 58 14.59 -25.64 -31.86
C ARG A 58 13.88 -26.12 -33.12
N PHE A 59 12.55 -26.13 -33.15
CA PHE A 59 11.77 -26.43 -34.36
C PHE A 59 12.04 -25.43 -35.47
N CYS A 60 11.97 -24.13 -35.19
CA CYS A 60 12.37 -23.10 -36.15
C CYS A 60 13.81 -23.30 -36.65
N ALA A 61 14.76 -23.61 -35.75
CA ALA A 61 16.15 -23.81 -36.11
C ALA A 61 16.42 -25.07 -36.95
N ARG A 62 15.74 -26.20 -36.68
CA ARG A 62 15.85 -27.42 -37.51
C ARG A 62 15.18 -27.23 -38.87
N VAL A 63 14.01 -26.57 -38.92
CA VAL A 63 13.35 -26.21 -40.18
C VAL A 63 14.24 -25.35 -41.07
N ARG A 64 14.89 -24.30 -40.53
CA ARG A 64 15.82 -23.45 -41.31
C ARG A 64 17.04 -24.18 -41.85
N LYS A 65 17.38 -25.35 -41.33
CA LYS A 65 18.48 -26.20 -41.84
C LYS A 65 18.04 -27.16 -42.95
N ARG A 66 16.74 -27.23 -43.25
CA ARG A 66 16.17 -28.00 -44.36
C ARG A 66 15.89 -27.08 -45.56
N PRO A 67 16.64 -27.20 -46.67
CA PRO A 67 16.43 -26.35 -47.85
C PRO A 67 15.12 -26.69 -48.60
N ASP A 68 14.49 -27.81 -48.28
CA ASP A 68 13.18 -28.27 -48.75
C ASP A 68 12.00 -27.70 -47.94
N LEU A 69 12.25 -26.84 -46.94
CA LEU A 69 11.22 -26.17 -46.14
C LEU A 69 11.38 -24.64 -46.17
N PRO A 70 10.27 -23.86 -46.13
CA PRO A 70 10.36 -22.42 -46.01
C PRO A 70 10.83 -22.02 -44.61
N SER A 71 11.64 -20.97 -44.52
CA SER A 71 12.17 -20.47 -43.25
C SER A 71 11.06 -19.91 -42.36
N ILE A 72 10.89 -20.51 -41.18
CA ILE A 72 9.92 -20.09 -40.16
C ILE A 72 10.60 -19.37 -38.97
N SER A 73 9.84 -18.51 -38.30
CA SER A 73 10.27 -17.80 -37.09
C SER A 73 9.32 -18.01 -35.91
N MET A 74 9.79 -17.75 -34.68
CA MET A 74 8.94 -17.82 -33.48
C MET A 74 7.67 -16.95 -33.56
N PRO A 75 7.72 -15.71 -34.12
CA PRO A 75 6.50 -14.97 -34.47
C PRO A 75 5.50 -15.72 -35.35
N ASP A 76 5.97 -16.51 -36.33
CA ASP A 76 5.10 -17.30 -37.21
C ASP A 76 4.45 -18.46 -36.44
N ILE A 77 5.20 -19.14 -35.56
CA ILE A 77 4.67 -20.18 -34.64
C ILE A 77 3.54 -19.63 -33.75
N TYR A 78 3.67 -18.41 -33.22
CA TYR A 78 2.61 -17.81 -32.40
C TYR A 78 1.38 -17.35 -33.21
N LYS A 79 1.57 -17.06 -34.49
CA LYS A 79 0.52 -16.58 -35.40
C LYS A 79 -0.21 -17.74 -36.10
N HIS A 80 0.47 -18.85 -36.29
CA HIS A 80 0.04 -20.05 -36.99
C HIS A 80 0.35 -21.28 -36.12
N PRO A 81 -0.39 -21.49 -35.02
CA PRO A 81 0.05 -22.35 -33.91
C PRO A 81 -0.26 -23.85 -34.10
N THR A 82 -0.38 -24.30 -35.34
CA THR A 82 -0.59 -25.69 -35.76
C THR A 82 0.19 -25.92 -37.05
N ILE A 83 0.65 -27.13 -37.33
CA ILE A 83 1.39 -27.44 -38.57
C ILE A 83 0.58 -27.03 -39.82
N ARG A 84 -0.72 -27.33 -39.87
CA ARG A 84 -1.60 -26.96 -40.98
C ARG A 84 -1.64 -25.45 -41.26
N SER A 85 -1.94 -24.64 -40.24
CA SER A 85 -1.99 -23.19 -40.41
C SER A 85 -0.63 -22.56 -40.74
N LEU A 86 0.48 -23.21 -40.35
CA LEU A 86 1.84 -22.78 -40.67
C LEU A 86 2.23 -23.12 -42.12
N ALA A 87 1.95 -24.34 -42.59
CA ALA A 87 2.13 -24.75 -43.97
C ALA A 87 1.33 -23.87 -44.94
N ALA A 88 0.07 -23.57 -44.60
CA ALA A 88 -0.79 -22.69 -45.40
C ALA A 88 -0.34 -21.22 -45.43
N ALA A 89 0.48 -20.77 -44.47
CA ALA A 89 0.99 -19.39 -44.43
C ALA A 89 2.15 -19.14 -45.40
N HIS A 90 2.92 -20.18 -45.73
CA HIS A 90 4.19 -20.06 -46.46
C HIS A 90 4.12 -20.44 -47.95
N THR A 91 2.94 -20.68 -48.50
CA THR A 91 2.73 -20.79 -49.96
C THR A 91 2.71 -19.44 -50.70
N THR A 92 2.80 -18.31 -49.99
CA THR A 92 2.51 -16.98 -50.55
C THR A 92 3.52 -15.91 -50.13
N THR A 93 4.74 -15.89 -50.68
CA THR A 93 5.62 -14.70 -50.58
C THR A 93 6.62 -14.55 -51.74
N THR A 94 6.71 -13.35 -52.30
CA THR A 94 7.63 -12.95 -53.38
C THR A 94 8.87 -12.23 -52.82
N THR A 95 10.03 -12.41 -53.45
CA THR A 95 11.34 -11.80 -53.10
C THR A 95 11.50 -10.33 -53.51
N THR A 96 12.36 -9.59 -52.80
CA THR A 96 12.79 -8.20 -53.10
C THR A 96 14.32 -8.09 -53.02
N PRO A 97 15.03 -7.35 -53.92
CA PRO A 97 16.50 -7.44 -54.09
C PRO A 97 17.36 -6.38 -53.36
N THR A 98 18.69 -6.59 -53.38
CA THR A 98 19.75 -5.89 -52.62
C THR A 98 20.57 -4.88 -53.48
N PRO A 99 21.08 -3.76 -52.92
CA PRO A 99 21.96 -2.81 -53.62
C PRO A 99 23.48 -2.99 -53.32
N PRO A 100 24.40 -2.37 -54.10
CA PRO A 100 25.87 -2.61 -54.05
C PRO A 100 26.66 -1.72 -53.05
N PRO A 101 27.95 -2.01 -52.77
CA PRO A 101 28.69 -1.44 -51.62
C PRO A 101 29.53 -0.18 -51.92
N THR A 102 29.82 0.58 -50.86
CA THR A 102 30.72 1.75 -50.83
C THR A 102 31.84 1.61 -49.78
N THR A 103 32.91 2.38 -49.98
CA THR A 103 34.27 2.18 -49.44
C THR A 103 34.51 2.51 -47.96
N THR A 104 33.51 2.97 -47.20
CA THR A 104 33.64 3.24 -45.75
C THR A 104 33.32 2.04 -44.85
N SER A 105 32.77 0.96 -45.41
CA SER A 105 32.39 -0.26 -44.66
C SER A 105 33.58 -0.99 -44.03
N THR A 106 34.73 -1.02 -44.70
CA THR A 106 35.90 -1.85 -44.34
C THR A 106 36.59 -1.50 -43.02
N GLU A 107 36.46 -0.27 -42.50
CA GLU A 107 37.09 0.11 -41.21
C GLU A 107 36.21 -0.31 -40.01
N ASN A 108 34.91 0.00 -40.07
CA ASN A 108 33.94 -0.47 -39.06
C ASN A 108 33.85 -2.01 -39.05
N GLU A 109 33.88 -2.66 -40.21
CA GLU A 109 33.95 -4.13 -40.28
C GLU A 109 35.17 -4.68 -39.50
N ARG A 110 36.35 -4.08 -39.69
CA ARG A 110 37.58 -4.49 -38.99
C ARG A 110 37.50 -4.28 -37.49
N LEU A 111 37.06 -3.10 -37.04
CA LEU A 111 37.00 -2.75 -35.62
C LEU A 111 35.91 -3.52 -34.86
N PHE A 112 34.74 -3.78 -35.48
CA PHE A 112 33.73 -4.68 -34.91
C PHE A 112 34.23 -6.13 -34.84
N THR A 113 34.96 -6.60 -35.86
CA THR A 113 35.59 -7.92 -35.85
C THR A 113 36.58 -8.04 -34.69
N GLU A 114 37.45 -7.06 -34.48
CA GLU A 114 38.40 -7.03 -33.35
C GLU A 114 37.68 -7.17 -32.00
N VAL A 115 36.66 -6.35 -31.74
CA VAL A 115 35.91 -6.35 -30.47
C VAL A 115 35.12 -7.64 -30.26
N LEU A 116 34.57 -8.25 -31.31
CA LEU A 116 33.85 -9.52 -31.19
C LEU A 116 34.80 -10.70 -30.99
N THR A 117 35.94 -10.70 -31.68
CA THR A 117 36.99 -11.72 -31.60
C THR A 117 37.58 -11.79 -30.18
N ASP A 118 37.82 -10.65 -29.54
CA ASP A 118 38.24 -10.53 -28.12
C ASP A 118 37.20 -11.09 -27.14
N ILE A 119 35.90 -11.00 -27.44
CA ILE A 119 34.81 -11.51 -26.58
C ILE A 119 34.57 -13.02 -26.75
N VAL A 120 34.73 -13.53 -27.97
CA VAL A 120 34.47 -14.94 -28.32
C VAL A 120 35.72 -15.81 -28.13
N HIS A 121 36.91 -15.20 -27.99
CA HIS A 121 38.21 -15.87 -27.82
C HIS A 121 38.56 -16.82 -28.98
N THR A 122 38.37 -16.34 -30.21
CA THR A 122 38.72 -17.02 -31.47
C THR A 122 39.82 -16.25 -32.21
N ASP A 123 40.52 -16.86 -33.17
CA ASP A 123 41.58 -16.18 -33.92
C ASP A 123 41.05 -15.34 -35.10
N HIS A 124 39.87 -15.67 -35.64
CA HIS A 124 39.25 -14.95 -36.75
C HIS A 124 37.72 -15.15 -36.75
N ILE A 125 36.98 -14.09 -37.10
CA ILE A 125 35.53 -14.12 -37.33
C ILE A 125 35.25 -13.55 -38.73
N PRO A 126 34.66 -14.32 -39.67
CA PRO A 126 34.27 -13.79 -40.97
C PRO A 126 33.16 -12.74 -40.84
N VAL A 127 33.29 -11.62 -41.55
CA VAL A 127 32.36 -10.46 -41.40
C VAL A 127 30.92 -10.73 -41.85
N ASP A 128 30.73 -11.74 -42.68
CA ASP A 128 29.40 -12.18 -43.15
C ASP A 128 28.73 -13.19 -42.22
N SER A 129 29.42 -13.66 -41.16
CA SER A 129 28.87 -14.65 -40.23
C SER A 129 27.69 -14.08 -39.45
N HIS A 130 26.58 -14.81 -39.41
CA HIS A 130 25.40 -14.46 -38.63
C HIS A 130 25.67 -14.66 -37.13
N PHE A 131 25.54 -13.60 -36.33
CA PHE A 131 25.88 -13.60 -34.90
C PHE A 131 25.20 -14.73 -34.12
N PHE A 132 23.95 -15.04 -34.46
CA PHE A 132 23.15 -16.05 -33.77
C PHE A 132 23.20 -17.44 -34.42
N ASP A 133 23.43 -17.51 -35.74
CA ASP A 133 23.19 -18.75 -36.51
C ASP A 133 24.52 -19.44 -36.87
N ASP A 134 25.58 -18.66 -37.17
CA ASP A 134 26.92 -19.18 -37.50
C ASP A 134 27.86 -19.12 -36.29
N LEU A 135 27.83 -18.02 -35.52
CA LEU A 135 28.68 -17.84 -34.33
C LEU A 135 28.04 -18.38 -33.03
N GLY A 136 26.76 -18.76 -33.07
CA GLY A 136 26.03 -19.31 -31.92
C GLY A 136 25.96 -18.39 -30.69
N ALA A 137 26.13 -17.07 -30.88
CA ALA A 137 26.17 -16.13 -29.77
C ALA A 137 24.78 -15.95 -29.13
N ASP A 138 24.72 -15.93 -27.80
CA ASP A 138 23.47 -15.63 -27.08
C ASP A 138 23.27 -14.12 -26.89
N SER A 139 22.07 -13.74 -26.43
CA SER A 139 21.73 -12.33 -26.15
C SER A 139 22.60 -11.68 -25.08
N MET A 140 23.28 -12.45 -24.22
CA MET A 140 24.17 -11.96 -23.18
C MET A 140 25.58 -11.69 -23.73
N LEU A 141 26.07 -12.52 -24.64
CA LEU A 141 27.31 -12.31 -25.40
C LEU A 141 27.15 -11.09 -26.32
N MET A 142 26.04 -10.98 -27.03
CA MET A 142 25.72 -9.80 -27.85
C MET A 142 25.52 -8.53 -27.01
N ALA A 143 24.92 -8.61 -25.82
CA ALA A 143 24.88 -7.48 -24.90
C ALA A 143 26.27 -7.05 -24.41
N ARG A 144 27.20 -7.99 -24.18
CA ARG A 144 28.61 -7.70 -23.88
C ARG A 144 29.32 -7.07 -25.07
N PHE A 145 29.05 -7.53 -26.29
CA PHE A 145 29.57 -6.94 -27.53
C PHE A 145 29.12 -5.49 -27.66
N CYS A 146 27.82 -5.20 -27.52
CA CYS A 146 27.30 -3.83 -27.52
C CYS A 146 27.95 -2.97 -26.41
N ALA A 147 28.11 -3.50 -25.20
CA ALA A 147 28.73 -2.78 -24.08
C ALA A 147 30.24 -2.53 -24.26
N ARG A 148 30.96 -3.37 -25.00
CA ARG A 148 32.40 -3.23 -25.27
C ARG A 148 32.64 -2.29 -26.45
N VAL A 149 31.80 -2.38 -27.50
CA VAL A 149 31.74 -1.40 -28.60
C VAL A 149 31.49 0.01 -28.07
N ARG A 150 30.50 0.22 -27.19
CA ARG A 150 30.22 1.54 -26.57
C ARG A 150 31.37 2.15 -25.77
N LYS A 151 32.40 1.37 -25.42
CA LYS A 151 33.60 1.84 -24.72
C LYS A 151 34.73 2.25 -25.67
N ARG A 152 34.60 1.97 -26.97
CA ARG A 152 35.53 2.40 -28.02
C ARG A 152 34.98 3.66 -28.70
N PRO A 153 35.63 4.83 -28.53
CA PRO A 153 35.16 6.09 -29.13
C PRO A 153 35.35 6.13 -30.66
N ASP A 154 36.12 5.19 -31.21
CA ASP A 154 36.38 4.97 -32.63
C ASP A 154 35.35 4.05 -33.32
N LEU A 155 34.33 3.56 -32.59
CA LEU A 155 33.23 2.77 -33.13
C LEU A 155 31.87 3.46 -32.92
N PRO A 156 30.91 3.33 -33.85
CA PRO A 156 29.56 3.84 -33.63
C PRO A 156 28.83 3.01 -32.57
N SER A 157 28.01 3.68 -31.75
CA SER A 157 27.25 3.05 -30.66
C SER A 157 26.15 2.15 -31.21
N ILE A 158 26.15 0.88 -30.78
CA ILE A 158 25.17 -0.15 -31.19
C ILE A 158 24.30 -0.61 -30.01
N SER A 159 23.09 -1.07 -30.33
CA SER A 159 22.14 -1.64 -29.37
C SER A 159 21.68 -3.05 -29.77
N MET A 160 21.13 -3.81 -28.82
CA MET A 160 20.60 -5.15 -29.09
C MET A 160 19.53 -5.17 -30.21
N PRO A 161 18.60 -4.20 -30.31
CA PRO A 161 17.74 -4.04 -31.48
C PRO A 161 18.47 -3.95 -32.82
N ASP A 162 19.65 -3.34 -32.87
CA ASP A 162 20.42 -3.19 -34.11
C ASP A 162 21.11 -4.50 -34.49
N ILE A 163 21.64 -5.24 -33.50
CA ILE A 163 22.16 -6.61 -33.68
C ILE A 163 21.09 -7.55 -34.25
N TYR A 164 19.82 -7.45 -33.82
CA TYR A 164 18.74 -8.28 -34.36
C TYR A 164 18.29 -7.85 -35.78
N LYS A 165 18.48 -6.59 -36.16
CA LYS A 165 18.15 -6.09 -37.51
C LYS A 165 19.27 -6.29 -38.52
N HIS A 166 20.50 -6.26 -38.05
CA HIS A 166 21.73 -6.32 -38.84
C HIS A 166 22.64 -7.41 -38.24
N PRO A 167 22.31 -8.68 -38.46
CA PRO A 167 22.84 -9.79 -37.67
C PRO A 167 24.20 -10.31 -38.17
N THR A 168 24.92 -9.55 -39.00
CA THR A 168 26.29 -9.85 -39.44
C THR A 168 27.16 -8.61 -39.26
N ILE A 169 28.48 -8.77 -39.12
CA ILE A 169 29.39 -7.61 -38.98
C ILE A 169 29.28 -6.69 -40.20
N ARG A 170 29.21 -7.24 -41.41
CA ARG A 170 29.02 -6.49 -42.65
C ARG A 170 27.70 -5.72 -42.68
N SER A 171 26.58 -6.35 -42.35
CA SER A 171 25.28 -5.67 -42.35
C SER A 171 25.20 -4.60 -41.25
N LEU A 172 25.80 -4.84 -40.09
CA LEU A 172 25.88 -3.89 -38.99
C LEU A 172 26.77 -2.69 -39.35
N ALA A 173 27.96 -2.93 -39.90
CA ALA A 173 28.86 -1.89 -40.39
C ALA A 173 28.19 -1.08 -41.50
N ALA A 174 27.60 -1.73 -42.51
CA ALA A 174 26.88 -1.08 -43.61
C ALA A 174 25.73 -0.19 -43.10
N ALA A 175 24.90 -0.67 -42.18
CA ALA A 175 23.84 0.12 -41.55
C ALA A 175 24.36 1.38 -40.83
N HIS A 176 25.62 1.36 -40.38
CA HIS A 176 26.29 2.47 -39.68
C HIS A 176 27.33 3.21 -40.56
N THR A 177 27.43 2.91 -41.87
CA THR A 177 28.25 3.69 -42.83
C THR A 177 27.55 4.97 -43.29
N THR A 178 26.24 5.07 -43.13
CA THR A 178 25.55 6.34 -43.36
C THR A 178 25.83 7.22 -42.15
N THR A 179 26.59 8.30 -42.35
CA THR A 179 26.70 9.40 -41.39
C THR A 179 25.37 10.15 -41.29
N THR A 180 24.36 9.46 -40.77
CA THR A 180 23.28 10.11 -40.04
C THR A 180 23.84 10.35 -38.65
N THR A 181 24.66 11.41 -38.54
CA THR A 181 24.44 12.32 -37.42
C THR A 181 22.95 12.63 -37.44
N THR A 182 22.17 11.91 -36.63
CA THR A 182 20.85 12.38 -36.24
C THR A 182 21.08 13.82 -35.79
N PRO A 183 20.41 14.82 -36.39
CA PRO A 183 20.42 16.14 -35.81
C PRO A 183 19.56 16.07 -34.54
N THR A 184 20.14 15.48 -33.48
CA THR A 184 20.14 16.16 -32.19
C THR A 184 20.49 17.60 -32.54
N PRO A 185 19.60 18.58 -32.28
CA PRO A 185 19.95 19.98 -32.55
C PRO A 185 21.31 20.23 -31.88
N PRO A 186 22.27 20.89 -32.56
CA PRO A 186 23.62 21.06 -32.03
C PRO A 186 23.46 21.55 -30.59
N PRO A 187 24.03 20.83 -29.60
CA PRO A 187 23.64 21.01 -28.21
C PRO A 187 23.77 22.49 -27.91
N THR A 188 22.63 23.12 -27.60
CA THR A 188 22.61 24.56 -27.32
C THR A 188 23.65 24.82 -26.25
N THR A 189 24.24 26.01 -26.21
CA THR A 189 25.28 26.34 -25.22
C THR A 189 24.82 25.95 -23.79
N THR A 190 23.54 26.15 -23.49
CA THR A 190 22.84 25.66 -22.29
C THR A 190 22.81 24.15 -22.08
N SER A 191 22.69 23.32 -23.12
CA SER A 191 22.77 21.84 -23.00
C SER A 191 24.15 21.41 -22.54
N THR A 192 25.19 21.92 -23.18
CA THR A 192 26.59 21.58 -22.87
C THR A 192 27.00 22.11 -21.49
N GLU A 193 26.48 23.29 -21.11
CA GLU A 193 26.64 23.88 -19.79
C GLU A 193 25.93 23.06 -18.69
N ASN A 194 24.68 22.65 -18.91
CA ASN A 194 23.94 21.75 -18.02
C ASN A 194 24.64 20.39 -17.89
N GLU A 195 25.13 19.79 -18.98
CA GLU A 195 25.90 18.54 -18.95
C GLU A 195 27.14 18.68 -18.05
N ARG A 196 27.90 19.77 -18.21
CA ARG A 196 29.09 20.05 -17.38
C ARG A 196 28.73 20.25 -15.90
N LEU A 197 27.75 21.09 -15.60
CA LEU A 197 27.34 21.42 -14.23
C LEU A 197 26.71 20.22 -13.50
N PHE A 198 25.90 19.40 -14.19
CA PHE A 198 25.41 18.13 -13.66
C PHE A 198 26.56 17.14 -13.41
N THR A 199 27.53 17.05 -14.33
CA THR A 199 28.71 16.19 -14.15
C THR A 199 29.48 16.60 -12.90
N GLU A 200 29.75 17.90 -12.71
CA GLU A 200 30.44 18.43 -11.53
C GLU A 200 29.72 18.05 -10.23
N VAL A 201 28.41 18.28 -10.13
CA VAL A 201 27.61 17.96 -8.94
C VAL A 201 27.57 16.46 -8.67
N LEU A 202 27.49 15.62 -9.70
CA LEU A 202 27.47 14.16 -9.51
C LEU A 202 28.86 13.63 -9.11
N THR A 203 29.93 14.15 -9.70
CA THR A 203 31.33 13.83 -9.41
C THR A 203 31.67 14.10 -7.94
N ASP A 204 31.21 15.24 -7.40
CA ASP A 204 31.30 15.64 -5.97
C ASP A 204 30.44 14.77 -5.02
N ILE A 205 29.42 14.05 -5.51
CA ILE A 205 28.61 13.12 -4.69
C ILE A 205 29.21 11.72 -4.68
N VAL A 206 29.69 11.24 -5.83
CA VAL A 206 30.23 9.88 -5.97
C VAL A 206 31.71 9.82 -5.53
N HIS A 207 32.37 10.97 -5.38
CA HIS A 207 33.79 11.11 -5.01
C HIS A 207 34.72 10.41 -6.03
N THR A 208 34.53 10.72 -7.30
CA THR A 208 35.33 10.24 -8.43
C THR A 208 36.02 11.42 -9.12
N ASP A 209 37.03 11.20 -9.97
CA ASP A 209 37.65 12.29 -10.73
C ASP A 209 36.87 12.64 -12.02
N HIS A 210 36.18 11.69 -12.63
CA HIS A 210 35.42 11.89 -13.86
C HIS A 210 34.26 10.90 -14.03
N ILE A 211 33.11 11.39 -14.52
CA ILE A 211 31.93 10.60 -14.87
C ILE A 211 31.57 10.88 -16.34
N PRO A 212 31.57 9.88 -17.24
CA PRO A 212 31.13 10.06 -18.61
C PRO A 212 29.64 10.39 -18.68
N VAL A 213 29.26 11.40 -19.49
CA VAL A 213 27.88 11.93 -19.54
C VAL A 213 26.82 10.93 -20.03
N ASP A 214 27.25 9.89 -20.74
CA ASP A 214 26.41 8.81 -21.27
C ASP A 214 26.28 7.61 -20.31
N SER A 215 26.94 7.63 -19.15
CA SER A 215 26.85 6.57 -18.14
C SER A 215 25.44 6.46 -17.56
N HIS A 216 24.88 5.25 -17.54
CA HIS A 216 23.59 4.99 -16.91
C HIS A 216 23.70 5.08 -15.39
N PHE A 217 22.93 5.96 -14.75
CA PHE A 217 23.04 6.22 -13.30
C PHE A 217 22.92 4.94 -12.46
N PHE A 218 22.01 4.04 -12.81
CA PHE A 218 21.69 2.85 -12.02
C PHE A 218 22.54 1.62 -12.38
N ASP A 219 22.91 1.47 -13.66
CA ASP A 219 23.56 0.24 -14.14
C ASP A 219 25.08 0.38 -14.26
N ASP A 220 25.58 1.51 -14.76
CA ASP A 220 27.00 1.75 -14.92
C ASP A 220 27.60 2.30 -13.62
N LEU A 221 27.03 3.39 -13.09
CA LEU A 221 27.50 4.01 -11.85
C LEU A 221 27.03 3.27 -10.58
N GLY A 222 26.03 2.38 -10.70
CA GLY A 222 25.49 1.64 -9.56
C GLY A 222 24.79 2.51 -8.52
N ALA A 223 24.38 3.74 -8.87
CA ALA A 223 23.76 4.67 -7.94
C ALA A 223 22.40 4.15 -7.45
N ASP A 224 22.09 4.41 -6.19
CA ASP A 224 20.78 4.15 -5.61
C ASP A 224 19.92 5.44 -5.56
N SER A 225 18.62 5.30 -5.27
CA SER A 225 17.71 6.45 -5.22
C SER A 225 18.10 7.48 -4.15
N MET A 226 18.89 7.12 -3.13
CA MET A 226 19.33 8.05 -2.08
C MET A 226 20.51 8.88 -2.54
N LEU A 227 21.45 8.30 -3.30
CA LEU A 227 22.50 9.05 -4.00
C LEU A 227 21.87 10.01 -5.02
N MET A 228 20.89 9.54 -5.79
CA MET A 228 20.16 10.37 -6.76
C MET A 228 19.29 11.46 -6.11
N ALA A 229 18.63 11.20 -4.98
CA ALA A 229 17.91 12.25 -4.24
C ALA A 229 18.86 13.34 -3.71
N ARG A 230 20.06 12.97 -3.24
CA ARG A 230 21.12 13.92 -2.88
C ARG A 230 21.62 14.72 -4.09
N PHE A 231 21.68 14.09 -5.27
CA PHE A 231 22.00 14.76 -6.53
C PHE A 231 20.93 15.79 -6.88
N CYS A 232 19.64 15.42 -6.90
CA CYS A 232 18.54 16.38 -7.07
C CYS A 232 18.60 17.52 -6.04
N ALA A 233 18.89 17.24 -4.77
CA ALA A 233 19.00 18.25 -3.73
C ALA A 233 20.20 19.22 -3.92
N ARG A 234 21.39 18.72 -4.32
CA ARG A 234 22.54 19.60 -4.64
C ARG A 234 22.31 20.40 -5.93
N VAL A 235 21.67 19.81 -6.94
CA VAL A 235 21.27 20.50 -8.17
C VAL A 235 20.31 21.66 -7.85
N ARG A 236 19.24 21.42 -7.08
CA ARG A 236 18.28 22.47 -6.68
C ARG A 236 18.90 23.61 -5.84
N LYS A 237 20.10 23.42 -5.29
CA LYS A 237 20.86 24.46 -4.57
C LYS A 237 21.74 25.33 -5.49
N ARG A 238 21.93 24.95 -6.76
CA ARG A 238 22.64 25.76 -7.77
C ARG A 238 21.61 26.50 -8.64
N PRO A 239 21.49 27.85 -8.56
CA PRO A 239 20.49 28.60 -9.31
C PRO A 239 20.75 28.66 -10.83
N GLU A 240 21.94 28.22 -11.26
CA GLU A 240 22.35 28.08 -12.67
C GLU A 240 21.78 26.81 -13.32
N LEU A 241 21.40 25.80 -12.53
CA LEU A 241 20.86 24.53 -13.02
C LEU A 241 19.32 24.51 -12.99
N PRO A 242 18.65 23.81 -13.94
CA PRO A 242 17.23 23.56 -13.86
C PRO A 242 16.89 22.65 -12.67
N SER A 243 15.72 22.88 -12.07
CA SER A 243 15.22 22.05 -10.97
C SER A 243 14.79 20.68 -11.48
N ILE A 244 15.42 19.61 -10.96
CA ILE A 244 15.16 18.22 -11.34
C ILE A 244 14.48 17.44 -10.19
N SER A 245 13.70 16.43 -10.55
CA SER A 245 13.04 15.53 -9.60
C SER A 245 13.46 14.06 -9.79
N MET A 246 13.26 13.23 -8.76
CA MET A 246 13.57 11.80 -8.84
C MET A 246 12.82 11.06 -9.99
N PRO A 247 11.55 11.37 -10.32
CA PRO A 247 10.92 10.90 -11.57
C PRO A 247 11.70 11.22 -12.84
N ASP A 248 12.38 12.36 -12.93
CA ASP A 248 13.11 12.75 -14.14
C ASP A 248 14.42 11.96 -14.28
N ILE A 249 15.10 11.68 -13.15
CA ILE A 249 16.24 10.76 -13.11
C ILE A 249 15.88 9.35 -13.63
N TYR A 250 14.68 8.85 -13.32
CA TYR A 250 14.25 7.53 -13.81
C TYR A 250 13.85 7.54 -15.30
N LYS A 251 13.33 8.66 -15.83
CA LYS A 251 12.98 8.81 -17.26
C LYS A 251 14.20 9.12 -18.14
N HIS A 252 15.16 9.84 -17.59
CA HIS A 252 16.35 10.37 -18.28
C HIS A 252 17.61 9.93 -17.50
N PRO A 253 17.99 8.65 -17.58
CA PRO A 253 18.92 8.04 -16.64
C PRO A 253 20.40 8.22 -17.01
N THR A 254 20.73 9.24 -17.81
CA THR A 254 22.10 9.65 -18.17
C THR A 254 22.21 11.18 -18.09
N ILE A 255 23.40 11.72 -17.85
CA ILE A 255 23.60 13.18 -17.76
C ILE A 255 23.17 13.86 -19.06
N ARG A 256 23.55 13.28 -20.22
CA ARG A 256 23.15 13.80 -21.53
C ARG A 256 21.64 13.83 -21.71
N SER A 257 20.94 12.74 -21.41
CA SER A 257 19.48 12.69 -21.57
C SER A 257 18.75 13.61 -20.60
N LEU A 258 19.27 13.76 -19.37
CA LEU A 258 18.73 14.66 -18.35
C LEU A 258 18.94 16.13 -18.72
N ALA A 259 20.11 16.50 -19.20
CA ALA A 259 20.40 17.84 -19.72
C ALA A 259 19.51 18.15 -20.93
N ALA A 260 19.44 17.24 -21.91
CA ALA A 260 18.60 17.35 -23.10
C ALA A 260 17.11 17.58 -22.76
N ALA A 261 16.59 16.91 -21.74
CA ALA A 261 15.21 17.06 -21.27
C ALA A 261 14.92 18.44 -20.62
N HIS A 262 15.95 19.19 -20.23
CA HIS A 262 15.83 20.49 -19.55
C HIS A 262 16.57 21.62 -20.32
N THR A 263 16.74 21.49 -21.65
CA THR A 263 17.37 22.50 -22.53
C THR A 263 16.45 23.65 -22.90
N THR A 264 15.14 23.41 -23.01
CA THR A 264 14.16 24.49 -23.01
C THR A 264 14.27 25.22 -21.69
N THR A 265 14.41 26.54 -21.75
CA THR A 265 14.30 27.45 -20.62
C THR A 265 12.90 27.33 -20.01
N ASP A 266 12.68 26.28 -19.23
CA ASP A 266 11.58 26.20 -18.27
C ASP A 266 11.74 27.45 -17.43
N SER A 267 10.81 28.38 -17.64
CA SER A 267 11.01 29.80 -17.37
C SER A 267 11.64 29.96 -15.99
N LYS A 268 12.72 30.78 -15.89
CA LYS A 268 13.33 31.20 -14.62
C LYS A 268 12.26 31.17 -13.54
N PRO A 269 12.49 30.60 -12.35
CA PRO A 269 11.66 30.97 -11.23
C PRO A 269 11.76 32.49 -11.15
N THR A 270 10.74 33.16 -11.67
CA THR A 270 10.45 34.54 -11.33
C THR A 270 10.41 34.45 -9.83
N SER A 271 11.30 35.18 -9.15
CA SER A 271 11.32 35.25 -7.70
C SER A 271 9.93 35.67 -7.29
N ALA A 272 9.08 34.69 -7.06
CA ALA A 272 7.69 34.90 -6.77
C ALA A 272 7.75 35.61 -5.44
N THR A 273 7.35 36.88 -5.43
CA THR A 273 7.25 37.68 -4.22
C THR A 273 6.66 36.77 -3.15
N PRO A 274 7.46 36.36 -2.14
CA PRO A 274 7.20 35.14 -1.38
C PRO A 274 5.78 35.21 -0.86
N ALA A 275 4.96 34.24 -1.28
CA ALA A 275 3.50 34.33 -1.25
C ALA A 275 3.05 34.94 0.08
N ALA A 276 2.54 36.19 -0.01
CA ALA A 276 2.80 37.26 0.95
C ALA A 276 3.16 36.79 2.37
N LEU A 277 4.41 37.07 2.81
CA LEU A 277 4.98 36.86 4.15
C LEU A 277 3.88 36.51 5.17
N THR A 278 3.63 35.20 5.32
CA THR A 278 2.46 34.75 6.06
C THR A 278 2.64 35.19 7.51
N GLU A 279 1.73 36.02 8.05
CA GLU A 279 1.73 36.35 9.49
C GLU A 279 1.86 35.01 10.24
N PRO A 280 2.95 34.77 11.00
CA PRO A 280 3.16 33.48 11.62
C PRO A 280 1.95 33.18 12.50
N PRO A 281 1.34 31.98 12.41
CA PRO A 281 0.06 31.70 13.04
C PRO A 281 0.14 32.03 14.52
N ARG A 282 -0.64 33.03 14.96
CA ARG A 282 -0.45 33.68 16.28
C ARG A 282 -0.42 32.62 17.38
N ARG A 283 0.80 32.33 17.84
CA ARG A 283 1.15 31.21 18.72
C ARG A 283 0.17 31.17 19.89
N ALA A 284 -0.54 30.06 20.07
CA ALA A 284 -1.47 29.90 21.18
C ALA A 284 -0.74 30.15 22.52
N ARG A 285 -1.33 30.94 23.42
CA ARG A 285 -0.76 31.20 24.74
C ARG A 285 -0.59 29.88 25.51
N ASP A 286 0.46 29.77 26.34
CA ASP A 286 0.70 28.54 27.11
C ASP A 286 -0.48 28.18 28.02
N SER A 287 -1.17 29.18 28.59
CA SER A 287 -2.39 28.97 29.36
C SER A 287 -3.49 28.25 28.56
N HIS A 288 -3.67 28.59 27.28
CA HIS A 288 -4.65 27.90 26.42
C HIS A 288 -4.21 26.47 26.09
N TYR A 289 -2.91 26.25 25.84
CA TYR A 289 -2.35 24.92 25.59
C TYR A 289 -2.51 24.00 26.81
N VAL A 290 -2.19 24.50 28.01
CA VAL A 290 -2.32 23.76 29.27
C VAL A 290 -3.80 23.52 29.61
N LEU A 291 -4.66 24.53 29.51
CA LEU A 291 -6.11 24.38 29.76
C LEU A 291 -6.76 23.38 28.79
N CYS A 292 -6.40 23.45 27.50
CA CYS A 292 -6.86 22.49 26.49
C CYS A 292 -6.44 21.07 26.88
N GLY A 293 -5.17 20.85 27.23
CA GLY A 293 -4.66 19.56 27.69
C GLY A 293 -5.32 19.04 28.97
N ALA A 294 -5.61 19.93 29.93
CA ALA A 294 -6.29 19.57 31.18
C ALA A 294 -7.76 19.14 30.93
N LEU A 295 -8.52 19.90 30.13
CA LEU A 295 -9.89 19.55 29.76
C LEU A 295 -9.95 18.23 28.95
N GLN A 296 -8.99 18.02 28.05
CA GLN A 296 -8.86 16.76 27.31
C GLN A 296 -8.49 15.59 28.24
N LEU A 297 -7.60 15.78 29.21
CA LEU A 297 -7.26 14.75 30.20
C LEU A 297 -8.47 14.38 31.06
N LEU A 298 -9.20 15.37 31.57
CA LEU A 298 -10.43 15.17 32.34
C LEU A 298 -11.47 14.38 31.55
N PHE A 299 -11.64 14.66 30.25
CA PHE A 299 -12.52 13.86 29.40
C PHE A 299 -11.97 12.45 29.15
N LEU A 300 -10.67 12.31 28.87
CA LEU A 300 -10.04 11.01 28.61
C LEU A 300 -10.12 10.05 29.81
N LEU A 301 -10.05 10.57 31.03
CA LEU A 301 -10.22 9.77 32.26
C LEU A 301 -11.71 9.61 32.63
N GLY A 302 -12.45 10.70 32.64
CA GLY A 302 -13.83 10.75 33.13
C GLY A 302 -14.83 10.00 32.25
N TYR A 303 -14.74 10.10 30.92
CA TYR A 303 -15.72 9.43 30.04
C TYR A 303 -15.66 7.89 30.11
N PRO A 304 -14.47 7.24 30.05
CA PRO A 304 -14.37 5.80 30.30
C PRO A 304 -14.75 5.40 31.72
N ALA A 305 -14.39 6.20 32.74
CA ALA A 305 -14.74 5.93 34.13
C ALA A 305 -16.26 5.97 34.37
N LEU A 306 -16.96 6.99 33.84
CA LEU A 306 -18.43 7.09 33.85
C LEU A 306 -19.09 5.93 33.08
N THR A 307 -18.52 5.56 31.94
CA THR A 307 -19.01 4.41 31.16
C THR A 307 -18.87 3.12 31.96
N ALA A 308 -17.71 2.89 32.60
CA ALA A 308 -17.46 1.72 33.45
C ALA A 308 -18.38 1.68 34.68
N ALA A 309 -18.63 2.82 35.34
CA ALA A 309 -19.62 2.92 36.41
C ALA A 309 -21.02 2.50 35.94
N ALA A 310 -21.45 2.99 34.77
CA ALA A 310 -22.75 2.62 34.20
C ALA A 310 -22.84 1.12 33.84
N TRP A 311 -21.75 0.50 33.37
CA TRP A 311 -21.68 -0.96 33.16
C TRP A 311 -21.81 -1.74 34.47
N VAL A 312 -21.16 -1.31 35.55
CA VAL A 312 -21.27 -1.96 36.87
C VAL A 312 -22.68 -1.82 37.45
N THR A 313 -23.27 -0.62 37.40
CA THR A 313 -24.65 -0.40 37.85
C THR A 313 -25.63 -1.26 37.05
N GLY A 314 -25.43 -1.39 35.72
CA GLY A 314 -26.21 -2.29 34.87
C GLY A 314 -26.02 -3.77 35.23
N PHE A 315 -24.79 -4.21 35.46
CA PHE A 315 -24.49 -5.59 35.85
C PHE A 315 -25.12 -5.95 37.20
N ASN A 316 -25.03 -5.08 38.21
CA ASN A 316 -25.68 -5.27 39.51
C ASN A 316 -27.21 -5.32 39.39
N TRP A 317 -27.79 -4.51 38.48
CA TRP A 317 -29.23 -4.58 38.19
C TRP A 317 -29.64 -5.86 37.46
N ILE A 318 -28.76 -6.46 36.65
CA ILE A 318 -29.02 -7.73 35.95
C ILE A 318 -28.86 -8.93 36.91
N SER A 319 -27.81 -8.95 37.73
CA SER A 319 -27.49 -10.07 38.65
C SER A 319 -28.40 -10.18 39.88
N THR A 320 -29.18 -9.13 40.20
CA THR A 320 -30.22 -9.17 41.25
C THR A 320 -31.54 -9.82 40.78
N SER A 321 -31.55 -10.46 39.60
CA SER A 321 -32.72 -11.17 39.06
C SER A 321 -32.92 -12.55 39.70
N PRO A 322 -34.17 -12.95 40.03
CA PRO A 322 -34.45 -14.25 40.65
C PRO A 322 -34.49 -15.43 39.65
N ASN A 323 -34.45 -15.19 38.34
CA ASN A 323 -34.48 -16.24 37.32
C ASN A 323 -33.80 -15.82 36.00
N LEU A 324 -33.42 -16.82 35.20
CA LEU A 324 -32.69 -16.64 33.93
C LEU A 324 -33.45 -15.85 32.86
N VAL A 325 -34.78 -15.86 32.87
CA VAL A 325 -35.60 -15.10 31.91
C VAL A 325 -35.52 -13.60 32.23
N ASP A 326 -35.57 -13.24 33.52
CA ASP A 326 -35.39 -11.87 33.97
C ASP A 326 -33.94 -11.39 33.74
N VAL A 327 -32.92 -12.22 34.02
CA VAL A 327 -31.51 -11.94 33.64
C VAL A 327 -31.40 -11.62 32.14
N TYR A 328 -32.01 -12.43 31.28
CA TYR A 328 -32.03 -12.22 29.84
C TYR A 328 -32.74 -10.91 29.46
N LEU A 329 -33.95 -10.66 29.98
CA LEU A 329 -34.73 -9.45 29.66
C LEU A 329 -34.04 -8.18 30.15
N ARG A 330 -33.46 -8.17 31.37
CA ARG A 330 -32.66 -7.05 31.88
C ARG A 330 -31.39 -6.83 31.05
N SER A 331 -30.72 -7.91 30.62
CA SER A 331 -29.57 -7.84 29.71
C SER A 331 -29.91 -7.18 28.37
N VAL A 332 -31.07 -7.55 27.77
CA VAL A 332 -31.59 -6.93 26.55
C VAL A 332 -31.91 -5.46 26.78
N ALA A 333 -32.65 -5.13 27.86
CA ALA A 333 -33.08 -3.77 28.17
C ALA A 333 -31.89 -2.83 28.43
N PHE A 334 -30.95 -3.24 29.30
CA PHE A 334 -29.72 -2.49 29.57
C PHE A 334 -28.86 -2.36 28.32
N GLY A 335 -28.69 -3.45 27.56
CA GLY A 335 -27.92 -3.45 26.32
C GLY A 335 -28.47 -2.49 25.26
N ALA A 336 -29.79 -2.46 25.10
CA ALA A 336 -30.49 -1.53 24.21
C ALA A 336 -30.35 -0.08 24.69
N ALA A 337 -30.57 0.18 25.98
CA ALA A 337 -30.43 1.51 26.58
C ALA A 337 -28.99 2.05 26.45
N MET A 338 -27.99 1.22 26.71
CA MET A 338 -26.57 1.55 26.57
C MET A 338 -26.21 1.83 25.10
N LEU A 339 -26.65 0.98 24.15
CA LEU A 339 -26.41 1.20 22.72
C LEU A 339 -27.04 2.52 22.23
N VAL A 340 -28.32 2.76 22.57
CA VAL A 340 -29.03 4.00 22.22
C VAL A 340 -28.33 5.21 22.83
N THR A 341 -27.94 5.16 24.10
CA THR A 341 -27.23 6.25 24.80
C THR A 341 -25.89 6.55 24.14
N LEU A 342 -25.06 5.53 23.92
CA LEU A 342 -23.75 5.70 23.27
C LEU A 342 -23.87 6.19 21.83
N CYS A 343 -24.93 5.85 21.09
CA CYS A 343 -25.16 6.35 19.73
C CYS A 343 -25.77 7.75 19.68
N ALA A 344 -26.69 8.09 20.59
CA ALA A 344 -27.31 9.40 20.68
C ALA A 344 -26.36 10.47 21.25
N LEU A 345 -25.50 10.11 22.21
CA LEU A 345 -24.62 11.07 22.90
C LEU A 345 -23.75 11.92 21.95
N PRO A 346 -23.00 11.37 20.96
CA PRO A 346 -22.23 12.21 20.04
C PRO A 346 -23.10 13.10 19.15
N ILE A 347 -24.32 12.65 18.80
CA ILE A 347 -25.28 13.45 18.03
C ILE A 347 -25.72 14.64 18.87
N LEU A 348 -26.19 14.41 20.10
CA LEU A 348 -26.62 15.45 21.03
C LEU A 348 -25.48 16.44 21.33
N VAL A 349 -24.29 15.94 21.68
CA VAL A 349 -23.12 16.80 21.96
C VAL A 349 -22.71 17.62 20.73
N LYS A 350 -22.74 17.05 19.51
CA LYS A 350 -22.50 17.81 18.28
C LYS A 350 -23.52 18.94 18.10
N TRP A 351 -24.81 18.65 18.21
CA TRP A 351 -25.86 19.65 18.00
C TRP A 351 -25.88 20.75 19.06
N VAL A 352 -25.55 20.43 20.33
CA VAL A 352 -25.49 21.40 21.44
C VAL A 352 -24.21 22.24 21.41
N PHE A 353 -23.02 21.65 21.22
CA PHE A 353 -21.75 22.36 21.36
C PHE A 353 -21.23 22.99 20.06
N ILE A 354 -21.71 22.54 18.89
CA ILE A 354 -21.28 23.01 17.55
C ILE A 354 -22.46 23.50 16.71
N GLY A 355 -23.60 22.80 16.75
CA GLY A 355 -24.73 23.06 15.85
C GLY A 355 -24.49 22.47 14.45
N ARG A 356 -24.62 23.30 13.40
CA ARG A 356 -24.29 22.91 12.01
C ARG A 356 -22.86 23.29 11.67
N TRP A 357 -22.07 22.34 11.18
CA TRP A 357 -20.75 22.64 10.62
C TRP A 357 -20.86 23.61 9.44
N LYS A 358 -20.03 24.65 9.47
CA LYS A 358 -19.81 25.62 8.38
C LYS A 358 -18.32 25.62 8.03
N PRO A 359 -17.92 25.92 6.78
CA PRO A 359 -16.51 26.14 6.44
C PRO A 359 -15.95 27.29 7.28
N GLN A 360 -14.91 27.01 8.06
CA GLN A 360 -14.30 27.95 9.00
C GLN A 360 -12.89 27.46 9.39
N GLU A 361 -12.10 28.36 9.99
CA GLU A 361 -10.82 28.01 10.60
C GLU A 361 -10.95 28.03 12.13
N ILE A 362 -10.55 26.93 12.79
CA ILE A 362 -10.58 26.79 14.25
C ILE A 362 -9.13 26.72 14.74
N ARG A 363 -8.66 27.75 15.46
CA ARG A 363 -7.30 27.76 16.01
C ARG A 363 -7.11 26.59 16.97
N VAL A 364 -6.08 25.77 16.74
CA VAL A 364 -5.73 24.64 17.60
C VAL A 364 -5.40 25.15 19.01
N TRP A 365 -5.69 24.32 20.03
CA TRP A 365 -5.58 24.65 21.46
C TRP A 365 -6.56 25.74 21.98
N SER A 366 -7.47 26.26 21.15
CA SER A 366 -8.56 27.14 21.62
C SER A 366 -9.72 26.37 22.26
N MET A 367 -10.64 27.06 22.94
CA MET A 367 -11.85 26.41 23.46
C MET A 367 -12.78 25.91 22.33
N ALA A 368 -12.80 26.58 21.18
CA ALA A 368 -13.48 26.07 19.99
C ALA A 368 -12.85 24.76 19.48
N TYR A 369 -11.52 24.64 19.57
CA TYR A 369 -10.82 23.39 19.29
C TYR A 369 -11.13 22.29 20.31
N VAL A 370 -11.26 22.60 21.62
CA VAL A 370 -11.71 21.62 22.63
C VAL A 370 -13.11 21.06 22.28
N ARG A 371 -14.05 21.91 21.86
CA ARG A 371 -15.40 21.48 21.41
C ARG A 371 -15.31 20.58 20.16
N PHE A 372 -14.51 20.98 19.16
CA PHE A 372 -14.25 20.16 17.97
C PHE A 372 -13.67 18.79 18.33
N TRP A 373 -12.64 18.76 19.17
CA TRP A 373 -11.96 17.54 19.60
C TRP A 373 -12.87 16.61 20.40
N LEU A 374 -13.73 17.16 21.27
CA LEU A 374 -14.70 16.40 22.05
C LEU A 374 -15.68 15.67 21.13
N VAL A 375 -16.30 16.41 20.20
CA VAL A 375 -17.23 15.86 19.20
C VAL A 375 -16.53 14.82 18.32
N LYS A 376 -15.34 15.15 17.80
CA LYS A 376 -14.50 14.20 17.03
C LYS A 376 -14.27 12.90 17.80
N THR A 377 -13.84 12.98 19.05
CA THR A 377 -13.47 11.82 19.87
C THR A 377 -14.69 10.94 20.16
N LEU A 378 -15.84 11.54 20.46
CA LEU A 378 -17.11 10.85 20.67
C LEU A 378 -17.63 10.15 19.40
N ILE A 379 -17.51 10.79 18.23
CA ILE A 379 -17.88 10.21 16.94
C ILE A 379 -16.95 9.03 16.59
N GLN A 380 -15.62 9.21 16.71
CA GLN A 380 -14.65 8.19 16.31
C GLN A 380 -14.61 6.96 17.24
N ARG A 381 -15.05 7.09 18.49
CA ARG A 381 -15.18 5.97 19.45
C ARG A 381 -16.55 5.30 19.44
N ASN A 382 -17.45 5.66 18.52
CA ASN A 382 -18.84 5.20 18.55
C ASN A 382 -19.03 3.73 18.11
N PRO A 383 -19.90 2.93 18.76
CA PRO A 383 -20.21 1.57 18.34
C PRO A 383 -20.85 1.44 16.95
N MET A 384 -21.36 2.53 16.35
CA MET A 384 -21.83 2.54 14.94
C MET A 384 -20.75 2.14 13.93
N MET A 385 -19.47 2.17 14.31
CA MET A 385 -18.36 1.57 13.58
C MET A 385 -18.55 0.08 13.22
N LEU A 386 -19.28 -0.67 14.06
CA LEU A 386 -19.60 -2.08 13.80
C LEU A 386 -20.54 -2.23 12.59
N PHE A 387 -21.33 -1.21 12.31
CA PHE A 387 -22.40 -1.18 11.30
C PHE A 387 -21.97 -0.58 9.95
N VAL A 388 -20.68 -0.24 9.77
CA VAL A 388 -20.11 0.18 8.48
C VAL A 388 -20.48 -0.83 7.37
N GLY A 389 -20.87 -0.34 6.19
CA GLY A 389 -21.43 -1.14 5.10
C GLY A 389 -22.89 -1.62 5.34
N SER A 390 -23.62 -1.03 6.28
CA SER A 390 -25.06 -1.27 6.49
C SER A 390 -25.89 0.03 6.38
N PRO A 391 -27.21 -0.05 6.17
CA PRO A 391 -28.08 1.12 6.15
C PRO A 391 -28.10 1.93 7.46
N LEU A 392 -27.87 1.28 8.62
CA LEU A 392 -27.82 1.94 9.92
C LEU A 392 -26.71 2.99 10.01
N TYR A 393 -25.56 2.70 9.40
CA TYR A 393 -24.43 3.64 9.37
C TYR A 393 -24.77 4.90 8.55
N ALA A 394 -25.50 4.77 7.45
CA ALA A 394 -26.00 5.92 6.68
C ALA A 394 -27.02 6.75 7.48
N LEU A 395 -27.90 6.11 8.27
CA LEU A 395 -28.82 6.81 9.16
C LEU A 395 -28.10 7.56 10.29
N TYR A 396 -27.07 6.95 10.89
CA TYR A 396 -26.24 7.61 11.90
C TYR A 396 -25.53 8.86 11.36
N LEU A 397 -24.93 8.77 10.18
CA LEU A 397 -24.29 9.92 9.52
C LEU A 397 -25.29 11.04 9.18
N ARG A 398 -26.53 10.71 8.78
CA ARG A 398 -27.61 11.69 8.62
C ARG A 398 -28.00 12.36 9.95
N GLY A 399 -28.08 11.60 11.04
CA GLY A 399 -28.34 12.15 12.38
C GLY A 399 -27.26 13.13 12.86
N LEU A 400 -26.00 12.90 12.47
CA LEU A 400 -24.90 13.86 12.64
C LEU A 400 -24.95 15.06 11.68
N GLY A 401 -25.80 15.04 10.65
CA GLY A 401 -26.01 16.15 9.70
C GLY A 401 -25.56 15.90 8.25
N ALA A 402 -24.98 14.74 7.93
CA ALA A 402 -24.47 14.47 6.58
C ALA A 402 -25.59 14.19 5.57
N LYS A 403 -25.42 14.73 4.35
CA LYS A 403 -26.39 14.58 3.24
C LYS A 403 -26.12 13.28 2.49
N ILE A 404 -26.57 12.15 3.04
CA ILE A 404 -26.39 10.81 2.43
C ILE A 404 -27.63 10.43 1.61
N GLY A 405 -27.45 10.13 0.32
CA GLY A 405 -28.49 9.74 -0.63
C GLY A 405 -29.11 8.36 -0.38
N ARG A 406 -30.17 8.05 -1.12
CA ARG A 406 -30.79 6.72 -1.16
C ARG A 406 -29.85 5.74 -1.85
N GLY A 407 -29.82 4.48 -1.42
CA GLY A 407 -28.98 3.47 -2.07
C GLY A 407 -27.50 3.49 -1.68
N ALA A 408 -26.92 4.65 -1.34
CA ALA A 408 -25.49 4.85 -1.07
C ALA A 408 -24.90 3.88 -0.02
N VAL A 409 -23.65 3.45 -0.23
CA VAL A 409 -22.96 2.44 0.59
C VAL A 409 -21.56 2.91 0.96
N ILE A 410 -21.27 2.94 2.26
CA ILE A 410 -19.98 3.42 2.80
C ILE A 410 -19.31 2.28 3.57
N PHE A 411 -18.17 1.82 3.06
CA PHE A 411 -17.36 0.74 3.61
C PHE A 411 -16.14 1.23 4.40
N SER A 412 -15.78 2.52 4.29
CA SER A 412 -14.71 3.11 5.09
C SER A 412 -15.07 3.18 6.57
N ARG A 413 -14.05 2.98 7.41
CA ARG A 413 -14.11 3.14 8.88
C ARG A 413 -13.57 4.50 9.33
N ASN A 414 -13.07 5.33 8.43
CA ASN A 414 -12.60 6.68 8.73
C ASN A 414 -13.82 7.61 8.78
N LEU A 415 -14.31 7.94 9.98
CA LEU A 415 -15.54 8.73 10.09
C LEU A 415 -15.31 10.21 9.72
N PRO A 416 -16.23 10.81 8.93
CA PRO A 416 -16.27 12.25 8.75
C PRO A 416 -16.65 12.91 10.08
N VAL A 417 -15.93 13.97 10.45
CA VAL A 417 -16.19 14.75 11.68
C VAL A 417 -17.09 15.94 11.37
N CYS A 418 -16.79 16.66 10.27
CA CYS A 418 -17.56 17.82 9.83
C CYS A 418 -18.73 17.39 8.93
N THR A 419 -19.62 16.59 9.50
CA THR A 419 -20.70 15.87 8.81
C THR A 419 -21.62 16.74 7.96
N ASP A 420 -22.04 17.92 8.40
CA ASP A 420 -22.92 18.80 7.59
C ASP A 420 -22.25 19.29 6.28
N LEU A 421 -20.92 19.16 6.16
CA LEU A 421 -20.13 19.51 4.99
C LEU A 421 -19.90 18.30 4.04
N LEU A 422 -20.34 17.10 4.43
CA LEU A 422 -20.31 15.90 3.59
C LEU A 422 -21.64 15.72 2.86
N SER A 423 -21.55 15.54 1.54
CA SER A 423 -22.66 15.15 0.69
C SER A 423 -22.29 13.93 -0.14
N VAL A 424 -23.17 12.93 -0.17
CA VAL A 424 -23.00 11.67 -0.89
C VAL A 424 -24.29 11.41 -1.65
N GLY A 425 -24.24 11.35 -2.97
CA GLY A 425 -25.39 11.21 -3.85
C GLY A 425 -26.06 9.84 -3.75
N ASP A 426 -27.21 9.71 -4.41
CA ASP A 426 -27.93 8.44 -4.49
C ASP A 426 -27.05 7.37 -5.16
N GLY A 427 -27.06 6.14 -4.66
CA GLY A 427 -26.33 5.03 -5.25
C GLY A 427 -24.78 5.12 -5.22
N ALA A 428 -24.18 6.14 -4.60
CA ALA A 428 -22.72 6.25 -4.51
C ALA A 428 -22.08 5.14 -3.66
N VAL A 429 -20.85 4.74 -4.00
CA VAL A 429 -20.09 3.70 -3.31
C VAL A 429 -18.75 4.24 -2.83
N ILE A 430 -18.51 4.18 -1.51
CA ILE A 430 -17.22 4.54 -0.90
C ILE A 430 -16.58 3.28 -0.33
N ARG A 431 -15.44 2.87 -0.87
CA ARG A 431 -14.73 1.65 -0.44
C ARG A 431 -14.06 1.79 0.94
N LYS A 432 -13.42 0.72 1.42
CA LYS A 432 -12.72 0.71 2.71
C LYS A 432 -11.45 1.59 2.65
N ASP A 433 -10.97 2.00 3.82
CA ASP A 433 -9.74 2.78 4.01
C ASP A 433 -9.68 4.15 3.30
N SER A 434 -10.77 4.63 2.70
CA SER A 434 -10.87 5.98 2.14
C SER A 434 -10.99 7.05 3.23
N PHE A 435 -10.38 8.22 3.06
CA PHE A 435 -10.48 9.38 3.95
C PHE A 435 -11.32 10.50 3.32
N PHE A 436 -12.26 11.07 4.09
CA PHE A 436 -13.17 12.16 3.65
C PHE A 436 -13.63 12.96 4.87
N ASN A 437 -12.67 13.42 5.68
CA ASN A 437 -12.88 13.84 7.07
C ASN A 437 -13.79 15.07 7.25
N GLY A 438 -13.91 15.91 6.22
CA GLY A 438 -14.56 17.23 6.26
C GLY A 438 -13.70 18.32 6.95
N TYR A 439 -12.48 17.98 7.37
CA TYR A 439 -11.48 18.91 7.88
C TYR A 439 -10.06 18.45 7.52
N ARG A 440 -9.13 19.40 7.54
CA ARG A 440 -7.68 19.19 7.61
C ARG A 440 -7.09 20.11 8.66
N ALA A 441 -5.92 19.76 9.18
CA ALA A 441 -5.10 20.68 9.95
C ALA A 441 -4.01 21.28 9.06
N HIS A 442 -3.76 22.57 9.20
CA HIS A 442 -2.69 23.28 8.50
C HIS A 442 -2.29 24.48 9.35
N ASP A 443 -0.98 24.76 9.48
CA ASP A 443 -0.47 25.99 10.10
C ASP A 443 -1.09 26.31 11.49
N GLY A 444 -1.26 25.29 12.35
CA GLY A 444 -1.85 25.47 13.68
C GLY A 444 -3.35 25.81 13.72
N VAL A 445 -4.07 25.68 12.60
CA VAL A 445 -5.55 25.77 12.51
C VAL A 445 -6.16 24.48 11.97
N ILE A 446 -7.38 24.17 12.42
CA ILE A 446 -8.26 23.18 11.78
C ILE A 446 -9.10 23.92 10.74
N GLN A 447 -8.90 23.62 9.46
CA GLN A 447 -9.72 24.12 8.36
C GLN A 447 -10.83 23.11 8.08
N THR A 448 -12.09 23.55 8.17
CA THR A 448 -13.25 22.73 7.79
C THR A 448 -13.72 23.08 6.37
N GLY A 449 -14.19 22.10 5.62
CA GLY A 449 -14.65 22.34 4.24
C GLY A 449 -15.43 21.16 3.65
N ALA A 450 -16.06 21.42 2.51
CA ALA A 450 -17.01 20.50 1.90
C ALA A 450 -16.34 19.35 1.14
N VAL A 451 -16.98 18.18 1.14
CA VAL A 451 -16.67 17.05 0.25
C VAL A 451 -17.98 16.62 -0.38
N SER A 452 -18.06 16.67 -1.71
CA SER A 452 -19.27 16.31 -2.47
C SER A 452 -19.02 15.11 -3.37
N ILE A 453 -19.76 14.03 -3.14
CA ILE A 453 -19.74 12.82 -3.98
C ILE A 453 -21.09 12.75 -4.71
N GLY A 454 -21.08 12.68 -6.04
CA GLY A 454 -22.26 12.64 -6.90
C GLY A 454 -23.06 11.34 -6.82
N LYS A 455 -24.16 11.30 -7.56
CA LYS A 455 -25.00 10.11 -7.74
C LYS A 455 -24.22 9.01 -8.48
N ASP A 456 -24.35 7.76 -8.04
CA ASP A 456 -23.71 6.56 -8.62
C ASP A 456 -22.16 6.67 -8.78
N ALA A 457 -21.53 7.62 -8.07
CA ALA A 457 -20.09 7.82 -8.08
C ALA A 457 -19.35 6.75 -7.24
N LEU A 458 -18.13 6.40 -7.66
CA LEU A 458 -17.28 5.39 -7.02
C LEU A 458 -16.02 6.03 -6.45
N VAL A 459 -15.81 5.87 -5.14
CA VAL A 459 -14.57 6.23 -4.44
C VAL A 459 -13.79 4.95 -4.14
N GLY A 460 -12.64 4.80 -4.80
CA GLY A 460 -11.72 3.67 -4.66
C GLY A 460 -11.19 3.46 -3.25
N GLU A 461 -10.60 2.29 -3.02
CA GLU A 461 -9.98 1.92 -1.75
C GLU A 461 -8.63 2.62 -1.53
N ALA A 462 -8.29 2.88 -0.27
CA ALA A 462 -7.06 3.59 0.13
C ALA A 462 -6.92 4.98 -0.52
N THR A 463 -8.04 5.68 -0.72
CA THR A 463 -8.10 7.02 -1.31
C THR A 463 -8.16 8.13 -0.26
N VAL A 464 -7.80 9.36 -0.65
CA VAL A 464 -7.97 10.55 0.20
C VAL A 464 -8.70 11.65 -0.56
N LEU A 465 -9.81 12.12 0.00
CA LEU A 465 -10.54 13.29 -0.46
C LEU A 465 -10.25 14.45 0.50
N ASP A 466 -9.46 15.43 0.06
CA ASP A 466 -9.23 16.65 0.84
C ASP A 466 -10.48 17.55 0.84
N ILE A 467 -10.51 18.56 1.71
CA ILE A 467 -11.60 19.54 1.74
C ILE A 467 -11.64 20.37 0.46
N GLY A 468 -12.84 20.79 0.06
CA GLY A 468 -13.05 21.54 -1.19
C GLY A 468 -12.86 20.67 -2.43
N THR A 469 -13.24 19.39 -2.37
CA THR A 469 -13.19 18.46 -3.50
C THR A 469 -14.58 17.95 -3.88
N SER A 470 -14.74 17.57 -5.15
CA SER A 470 -15.98 16.97 -5.63
C SER A 470 -15.79 15.85 -6.66
N LEU A 471 -16.78 14.96 -6.70
CA LEU A 471 -16.99 13.97 -7.75
C LEU A 471 -18.38 14.21 -8.33
N GLY A 472 -18.48 14.36 -9.65
CA GLY A 472 -19.75 14.44 -10.37
C GLY A 472 -20.49 13.10 -10.42
N ASP A 473 -21.65 13.09 -11.06
CA ASP A 473 -22.47 11.89 -11.14
C ASP A 473 -21.80 10.82 -12.03
N GLY A 474 -21.84 9.55 -11.61
CA GLY A 474 -21.16 8.44 -12.28
C GLY A 474 -19.63 8.51 -12.31
N ALA A 475 -19.02 9.52 -11.67
CA ALA A 475 -17.57 9.71 -11.64
C ALA A 475 -16.85 8.61 -10.82
N GLN A 476 -15.62 8.28 -11.19
CA GLN A 476 -14.84 7.21 -10.53
C GLN A 476 -13.44 7.71 -10.13
N LEU A 477 -13.05 7.46 -8.88
CA LEU A 477 -11.69 7.69 -8.37
C LEU A 477 -10.98 6.36 -8.11
N GLY A 478 -9.81 6.20 -8.72
CA GLY A 478 -8.94 5.02 -8.65
C GLY A 478 -8.60 4.55 -7.24
N HIS A 479 -8.10 3.31 -7.12
CA HIS A 479 -7.46 2.85 -5.88
C HIS A 479 -6.18 3.64 -5.62
N SER A 480 -5.77 3.78 -4.35
CA SER A 480 -4.53 4.48 -3.96
C SER A 480 -4.40 5.90 -4.55
N SER A 481 -5.53 6.59 -4.74
CA SER A 481 -5.62 7.87 -5.44
C SER A 481 -6.11 9.00 -4.52
N ALA A 482 -5.79 10.26 -4.81
CA ALA A 482 -6.16 11.39 -3.96
C ALA A 482 -6.68 12.59 -4.75
N LEU A 483 -7.80 13.16 -4.28
CA LEU A 483 -8.24 14.49 -4.70
C LEU A 483 -7.69 15.52 -3.73
N HIS A 484 -6.87 16.42 -4.28
CA HIS A 484 -6.29 17.56 -3.59
C HIS A 484 -7.28 18.75 -3.64
N ARG A 485 -7.17 19.68 -2.69
CA ARG A 485 -8.09 20.83 -2.57
C ARG A 485 -8.29 21.55 -3.91
N GLY A 486 -9.55 21.80 -4.27
CA GLY A 486 -9.93 22.43 -5.54
C GLY A 486 -10.09 21.47 -6.73
N GLN A 487 -9.68 20.20 -6.61
CA GLN A 487 -9.94 19.21 -7.66
C GLN A 487 -11.40 18.74 -7.64
N ALA A 488 -12.00 18.74 -8.84
CA ALA A 488 -13.33 18.21 -9.12
C ALA A 488 -13.24 17.19 -10.26
N ILE A 489 -13.74 15.98 -10.05
CA ILE A 489 -13.90 15.00 -11.14
C ILE A 489 -15.24 15.29 -11.84
N PRO A 490 -15.28 15.63 -13.15
CA PRO A 490 -16.54 15.86 -13.86
C PRO A 490 -17.39 14.58 -13.99
N THR A 491 -18.69 14.78 -14.22
CA THR A 491 -19.68 13.70 -14.46
C THR A 491 -19.17 12.65 -15.45
N GLY A 492 -19.30 11.38 -15.08
CA GLY A 492 -18.90 10.20 -15.87
C GLY A 492 -17.38 10.00 -16.06
N GLN A 493 -16.53 10.93 -15.61
CA GLN A 493 -15.08 10.79 -15.79
C GLN A 493 -14.44 9.84 -14.76
N ARG A 494 -13.31 9.25 -15.16
CA ARG A 494 -12.50 8.36 -14.34
C ARG A 494 -11.13 8.98 -14.12
N TRP A 495 -10.71 9.14 -12.86
CA TRP A 495 -9.44 9.75 -12.50
C TRP A 495 -8.67 8.83 -11.54
N VAL A 496 -7.34 8.82 -11.63
CA VAL A 496 -6.44 7.95 -10.84
C VAL A 496 -5.16 8.70 -10.47
N GLY A 497 -4.47 8.26 -9.42
CA GLY A 497 -3.20 8.84 -8.97
C GLY A 497 -3.31 9.83 -7.81
N SER A 498 -2.17 10.36 -7.37
CA SER A 498 -2.04 11.31 -6.27
C SER A 498 -1.02 12.39 -6.71
N PRO A 499 -1.45 13.62 -7.10
CA PRO A 499 -2.84 14.04 -7.26
C PRO A 499 -3.54 13.26 -8.37
N ALA A 500 -4.87 13.13 -8.29
CA ALA A 500 -5.60 12.38 -9.31
C ALA A 500 -5.61 13.12 -10.66
N GLN A 501 -5.49 12.35 -11.74
CA GLN A 501 -5.46 12.80 -13.13
C GLN A 501 -6.43 11.93 -13.96
N ARG A 502 -6.95 12.46 -15.07
CA ARG A 502 -7.91 11.74 -15.94
C ARG A 502 -7.28 10.47 -16.53
N ALA A 503 -8.02 9.37 -16.53
CA ALA A 503 -7.62 8.08 -17.09
C ALA A 503 -8.61 7.61 -18.17
N GLU A 504 -8.10 7.15 -19.31
CA GLU A 504 -8.93 6.76 -20.46
C GLU A 504 -9.53 5.35 -20.35
N LYS A 505 -8.73 4.38 -19.90
CA LYS A 505 -9.06 2.93 -20.00
C LYS A 505 -9.25 2.20 -18.66
N THR A 506 -9.12 2.89 -17.53
CA THR A 506 -9.20 2.26 -16.20
C THR A 506 -10.64 2.03 -15.76
N ASN A 507 -11.20 0.88 -16.12
CA ASN A 507 -12.42 0.38 -15.50
C ASN A 507 -12.07 -0.19 -14.11
N GLN A 508 -12.32 0.58 -13.05
CA GLN A 508 -12.61 -0.05 -11.76
C GLN A 508 -13.83 -0.96 -11.96
N MET A 509 -13.76 -2.22 -11.51
CA MET A 509 -14.84 -3.16 -11.77
C MET A 509 -16.09 -2.82 -10.94
N VAL A 510 -17.00 -2.09 -11.59
CA VAL A 510 -18.38 -1.91 -11.12
C VAL A 510 -19.12 -3.22 -11.37
N VAL A 511 -19.51 -3.91 -10.29
CA VAL A 511 -20.32 -5.12 -10.39
C VAL A 511 -21.70 -4.78 -10.93
N ALA A 512 -22.24 -5.61 -11.82
CA ALA A 512 -23.61 -5.44 -12.32
C ALA A 512 -24.61 -5.34 -11.14
N ALA A 513 -25.39 -4.25 -11.11
CA ALA A 513 -26.37 -4.00 -10.07
C ALA A 513 -27.43 -5.12 -10.00
N ARG A 514 -28.04 -5.30 -8.83
CA ARG A 514 -29.14 -6.24 -8.60
C ARG A 514 -30.28 -5.59 -7.83
N ASP A 515 -31.48 -6.11 -8.00
CA ASP A 515 -32.65 -5.59 -7.31
C ASP A 515 -32.57 -5.84 -5.80
N VAL A 516 -32.54 -4.73 -5.04
CA VAL A 516 -32.42 -4.72 -3.59
C VAL A 516 -33.41 -3.69 -3.02
N GLY A 517 -34.65 -4.16 -2.85
CA GLY A 517 -35.74 -3.37 -2.28
C GLY A 517 -35.53 -3.00 -0.81
N THR A 518 -36.23 -1.95 -0.36
CA THR A 518 -36.13 -1.38 0.98
C THR A 518 -36.38 -2.41 2.09
N ARG A 519 -37.35 -3.33 1.91
CA ARG A 519 -37.65 -4.40 2.87
C ARG A 519 -36.41 -5.21 3.26
N ARG A 520 -35.56 -5.56 2.27
CA ARG A 520 -34.32 -6.32 2.46
C ARG A 520 -33.27 -5.52 3.25
N ARG A 521 -33.14 -4.23 2.96
CA ARG A 521 -32.24 -3.30 3.67
C ARG A 521 -32.65 -3.15 5.15
N VAL A 522 -33.94 -3.00 5.41
CA VAL A 522 -34.52 -2.90 6.76
C VAL A 522 -34.37 -4.21 7.52
N LEU A 523 -34.77 -5.34 6.93
CA LEU A 523 -34.66 -6.65 7.58
C LEU A 523 -33.21 -7.00 7.95
N PHE A 524 -32.26 -6.76 7.05
CA PHE A 524 -30.84 -6.97 7.36
C PHE A 524 -30.35 -6.10 8.53
N SER A 525 -30.80 -4.85 8.58
CA SER A 525 -30.48 -3.92 9.68
C SER A 525 -31.11 -4.38 11.00
N ALA A 526 -32.36 -4.81 10.97
CA ALA A 526 -33.07 -5.36 12.12
C ALA A 526 -32.41 -6.64 12.63
N VAL A 527 -32.06 -7.58 11.75
CA VAL A 527 -31.32 -8.82 12.11
C VAL A 527 -29.95 -8.50 12.71
N GLN A 528 -29.24 -7.47 12.24
CA GLN A 528 -27.98 -7.05 12.87
C GLN A 528 -28.19 -6.50 14.29
N LEU A 529 -29.23 -5.71 14.53
CA LEU A 529 -29.57 -5.20 15.86
C LEU A 529 -30.08 -6.30 16.78
N VAL A 530 -30.95 -7.19 16.30
CA VAL A 530 -31.45 -8.37 17.02
C VAL A 530 -30.30 -9.29 17.42
N ASN A 531 -29.39 -9.62 16.50
CA ASN A 531 -28.24 -10.47 16.84
C ASN A 531 -27.29 -9.80 17.84
N LEU A 532 -27.18 -8.47 17.84
CA LEU A 532 -26.39 -7.77 18.86
C LEU A 532 -27.09 -7.74 20.22
N LEU A 533 -28.38 -7.39 20.25
CA LEU A 533 -29.13 -7.09 21.46
C LEU A 533 -29.77 -8.31 22.13
N LEU A 534 -30.23 -9.30 21.35
CA LEU A 534 -30.91 -10.50 21.86
C LEU A 534 -29.96 -11.70 21.97
N LEU A 535 -28.89 -11.77 21.17
CA LEU A 535 -27.94 -12.88 21.23
C LEU A 535 -26.61 -12.43 21.84
N GLY A 536 -25.95 -11.41 21.26
CA GLY A 536 -24.62 -10.98 21.68
C GLY A 536 -24.54 -10.54 23.14
N LEU A 537 -25.33 -9.52 23.52
CA LEU A 537 -25.27 -8.96 24.88
C LEU A 537 -25.77 -9.94 25.96
N PRO A 538 -26.93 -10.62 25.83
CA PRO A 538 -27.39 -11.58 26.83
C PRO A 538 -26.48 -12.80 26.94
N LEU A 539 -25.82 -13.22 25.85
CA LEU A 539 -24.78 -14.25 25.93
C LEU A 539 -23.55 -13.76 26.71
N THR A 540 -23.08 -12.52 26.49
CA THR A 540 -21.95 -11.99 27.27
C THR A 540 -22.28 -11.81 28.75
N PHE A 541 -23.48 -11.31 29.08
CA PHE A 541 -23.92 -11.15 30.46
C PHE A 541 -24.21 -12.50 31.12
N GLY A 542 -24.91 -13.41 30.45
CA GLY A 542 -25.21 -14.75 30.96
C GLY A 542 -23.96 -15.63 31.13
N ILE A 543 -22.96 -15.51 30.24
CA ILE A 543 -21.66 -16.16 30.46
C ILE A 543 -20.96 -15.52 31.67
N ALA A 544 -20.95 -14.20 31.81
CA ALA A 544 -20.33 -13.55 32.96
C ALA A 544 -20.99 -13.96 34.29
N ASP A 545 -22.32 -13.86 34.37
CA ASP A 545 -23.15 -14.23 35.52
C ASP A 545 -23.05 -15.73 35.87
N PHE A 546 -23.00 -16.61 34.87
CA PHE A 546 -22.80 -18.04 35.10
C PHE A 546 -21.36 -18.38 35.53
N ALA A 547 -20.36 -17.74 34.93
CA ALA A 547 -18.95 -18.12 35.10
C ALA A 547 -18.29 -17.48 36.33
N LEU A 548 -18.52 -16.19 36.62
CA LEU A 548 -17.87 -15.49 37.74
C LEU A 548 -18.08 -16.21 39.08
N PRO A 549 -19.31 -16.59 39.50
CA PRO A 549 -19.53 -17.27 40.78
C PRO A 549 -19.01 -18.71 40.81
N ARG A 550 -18.73 -19.32 39.64
CA ARG A 550 -18.24 -20.71 39.51
C ARG A 550 -16.72 -20.81 39.45
N LEU A 551 -16.02 -19.68 39.34
CA LEU A 551 -14.57 -19.62 39.47
C LEU A 551 -14.24 -19.49 40.98
N PRO A 552 -13.59 -20.48 41.61
CA PRO A 552 -13.39 -20.49 43.07
C PRO A 552 -12.64 -19.26 43.62
N GLU A 553 -11.82 -18.64 42.77
CA GLU A 553 -11.03 -17.45 43.11
C GLU A 553 -11.83 -16.14 43.01
N PHE A 554 -12.98 -16.11 42.34
CA PHE A 554 -13.84 -14.92 42.22
C PHE A 554 -14.97 -14.86 43.25
N GLY A 555 -15.39 -15.99 43.82
CA GLY A 555 -16.38 -16.01 44.91
C GLY A 555 -16.00 -15.07 46.08
N PRO A 556 -14.79 -15.21 46.66
CA PRO A 556 -14.31 -14.35 47.75
C PRO A 556 -14.05 -12.88 47.36
N LEU A 557 -14.15 -12.51 46.08
CA LEU A 557 -14.04 -11.13 45.58
C LEU A 557 -15.41 -10.48 45.32
N LEU A 558 -16.46 -11.29 45.24
CA LEU A 558 -17.86 -10.87 45.12
C LEU A 558 -18.56 -10.88 46.48
N ASP A 559 -18.23 -11.85 47.33
CA ASP A 559 -18.54 -11.81 48.76
C ASP A 559 -17.70 -10.71 49.44
N SER A 560 -18.32 -9.92 50.32
CA SER A 560 -17.76 -8.69 50.89
C SER A 560 -16.61 -8.89 51.91
N ALA A 561 -15.89 -10.01 51.88
CA ALA A 561 -14.77 -10.29 52.77
C ALA A 561 -13.47 -9.68 52.19
N PRO A 562 -12.85 -8.68 52.86
CA PRO A 562 -11.65 -8.06 52.33
C PRO A 562 -10.46 -9.02 52.34
N VAL A 563 -10.01 -9.44 51.15
CA VAL A 563 -8.80 -10.26 51.01
C VAL A 563 -7.58 -9.36 51.28
N PRO A 564 -6.66 -9.71 52.19
CA PRO A 564 -5.52 -8.83 52.46
C PRO A 564 -4.57 -8.78 51.26
N LEU A 565 -4.40 -7.59 50.68
CA LEU A 565 -3.52 -7.31 49.53
C LEU A 565 -2.03 -7.61 49.80
N THR A 566 -1.67 -7.89 51.04
CA THR A 566 -0.35 -8.33 51.49
C THR A 566 -0.12 -9.83 51.36
N THR A 567 -1.16 -10.63 51.08
CA THR A 567 -1.07 -12.09 51.04
C THR A 567 -0.64 -12.60 49.68
N TRP A 568 0.33 -13.52 49.64
CA TRP A 568 0.79 -14.15 48.39
C TRP A 568 -0.32 -14.88 47.61
N THR A 569 -1.33 -15.41 48.31
CA THR A 569 -2.49 -16.09 47.69
C THR A 569 -3.22 -15.19 46.70
N PHE A 570 -3.47 -13.92 47.03
CA PHE A 570 -4.11 -12.96 46.12
C PHE A 570 -3.35 -12.81 44.79
N PHE A 571 -2.02 -12.70 44.86
CA PHE A 571 -1.18 -12.57 43.66
C PHE A 571 -1.06 -13.88 42.87
N ARG A 572 -1.01 -15.03 43.56
CA ARG A 572 -1.03 -16.37 42.95
C ARG A 572 -2.32 -16.58 42.16
N ASP A 573 -3.46 -16.23 42.74
CA ASP A 573 -4.78 -16.47 42.16
C ASP A 573 -4.99 -15.55 40.94
N ALA A 574 -4.71 -14.24 41.10
CA ALA A 574 -4.67 -13.32 39.96
C ALA A 574 -3.72 -13.77 38.82
N LEU A 575 -2.57 -14.38 39.15
CA LEU A 575 -1.65 -14.96 38.17
C LEU A 575 -2.27 -16.15 37.42
N ILE A 576 -2.90 -17.08 38.14
CA ILE A 576 -3.55 -18.28 37.56
C ILE A 576 -4.72 -17.86 36.67
N VAL A 577 -5.68 -17.09 37.19
CA VAL A 577 -6.83 -16.59 36.42
C VAL A 577 -6.38 -15.80 35.19
N SER A 578 -5.42 -14.88 35.33
CA SER A 578 -4.96 -14.08 34.18
C SER A 578 -4.31 -14.95 33.11
N ALA A 579 -3.55 -15.99 33.48
CA ALA A 579 -2.95 -16.92 32.55
C ALA A 579 -4.00 -17.78 31.83
N VAL A 580 -4.91 -18.41 32.58
CA VAL A 580 -5.98 -19.26 32.03
C VAL A 580 -6.88 -18.46 31.08
N VAL A 581 -7.31 -17.26 31.47
CA VAL A 581 -8.15 -16.41 30.62
C VAL A 581 -7.39 -15.91 29.40
N PHE A 582 -6.16 -15.40 29.55
CA PHE A 582 -5.38 -14.84 28.44
C PHE A 582 -4.97 -15.91 27.41
N PHE A 583 -4.34 -16.99 27.86
CA PHE A 583 -3.87 -18.05 26.96
C PHE A 583 -5.02 -18.94 26.47
N GLY A 584 -6.08 -19.15 27.27
CA GLY A 584 -7.31 -19.80 26.84
C GLY A 584 -8.03 -19.02 25.73
N ALA A 585 -8.24 -17.72 25.91
CA ALA A 585 -8.83 -16.86 24.87
C ALA A 585 -7.96 -16.77 23.61
N LEU A 586 -6.64 -16.80 23.75
CA LEU A 586 -5.70 -16.87 22.62
C LEU A 586 -5.90 -18.14 21.79
N LEU A 587 -5.94 -19.30 22.43
CA LEU A 587 -6.12 -20.61 21.78
C LEU A 587 -7.51 -20.72 21.13
N VAL A 588 -8.57 -20.41 21.88
CA VAL A 588 -9.95 -20.40 21.36
C VAL A 588 -10.08 -19.43 20.18
N GLY A 589 -9.50 -18.24 20.29
CA GLY A 589 -9.47 -17.26 19.20
C GLY A 589 -8.79 -17.79 17.94
N LEU A 590 -7.63 -18.45 18.06
CA LEU A 590 -6.89 -19.01 16.93
C LEU A 590 -7.66 -20.14 16.23
N VAL A 591 -8.35 -20.98 17.01
CA VAL A 591 -9.23 -22.05 16.51
C VAL A 591 -10.43 -21.46 15.77
N LEU A 592 -11.15 -20.50 16.39
CA LEU A 592 -12.31 -19.84 15.77
C LEU A 592 -11.95 -19.12 14.48
N VAL A 593 -10.83 -18.41 14.44
CA VAL A 593 -10.32 -17.68 13.26
C VAL A 593 -9.94 -18.63 12.12
N GLY A 594 -9.61 -19.89 12.40
CA GLY A 594 -9.40 -20.91 11.37
C GLY A 594 -10.68 -21.60 10.92
N ILE A 595 -11.54 -22.01 11.86
CA ILE A 595 -12.68 -22.89 11.56
C ILE A 595 -13.88 -22.09 11.04
N VAL A 596 -14.26 -21.01 11.72
CA VAL A 596 -15.49 -20.25 11.38
C VAL A 596 -15.45 -19.71 9.94
N PRO A 597 -14.34 -19.09 9.45
CA PRO A 597 -14.28 -18.61 8.07
C PRO A 597 -14.35 -19.73 7.03
N ARG A 598 -13.78 -20.92 7.32
CA ARG A 598 -13.84 -22.07 6.40
C ARG A 598 -15.26 -22.56 6.21
N VAL A 599 -15.99 -22.78 7.30
CA VAL A 599 -17.41 -23.21 7.27
C VAL A 599 -18.26 -22.16 6.56
N LEU A 600 -18.04 -20.88 6.86
CA LEU A 600 -18.74 -19.77 6.20
C LEU A 600 -18.42 -19.67 4.70
N ASN A 601 -17.19 -19.95 4.27
CA ASN A 601 -16.80 -19.84 2.86
C ASN A 601 -17.44 -20.93 1.97
N LEU A 602 -17.95 -22.03 2.53
CA LEU A 602 -18.71 -23.04 1.78
C LEU A 602 -19.95 -22.44 1.08
N PHE A 603 -20.50 -21.35 1.62
CA PHE A 603 -21.64 -20.64 1.04
C PHE A 603 -21.26 -19.63 -0.06
N ILE A 604 -19.97 -19.43 -0.33
CA ILE A 604 -19.45 -18.43 -1.27
C ILE A 604 -18.84 -19.11 -2.49
N LYS A 605 -19.44 -18.90 -3.67
CA LYS A 605 -18.85 -19.27 -4.96
C LYS A 605 -18.04 -18.08 -5.51
N PRO A 606 -16.79 -18.28 -5.96
CA PRO A 606 -16.02 -17.24 -6.65
C PRO A 606 -16.76 -16.72 -7.89
N ASP A 607 -16.47 -15.48 -8.25
CA ASP A 607 -16.94 -14.74 -9.43
C ASP A 607 -18.47 -14.61 -9.62
N LYS A 608 -19.26 -15.27 -8.77
CA LYS A 608 -20.71 -15.10 -8.70
C LYS A 608 -21.05 -13.76 -8.07
N VAL A 609 -21.89 -12.99 -8.77
CA VAL A 609 -22.51 -11.77 -8.22
C VAL A 609 -23.56 -12.15 -7.17
N TYR A 610 -23.53 -11.47 -6.02
CA TYR A 610 -24.48 -11.62 -4.92
C TYR A 610 -25.12 -10.27 -4.56
N PRO A 611 -26.44 -10.21 -4.30
CA PRO A 611 -27.06 -8.99 -3.79
C PRO A 611 -26.64 -8.70 -2.34
N LEU A 612 -26.39 -7.43 -2.03
CA LEU A 612 -26.09 -6.93 -0.67
C LEU A 612 -27.22 -7.22 0.32
N TYR A 613 -26.97 -7.00 1.60
CA TYR A 613 -27.97 -7.05 2.68
C TYR A 613 -28.77 -8.37 2.74
N GLY A 614 -28.08 -9.50 2.63
CA GLY A 614 -28.66 -10.84 2.82
C GLY A 614 -27.61 -11.83 3.28
N PHE A 615 -27.96 -13.12 3.35
CA PHE A 615 -27.12 -14.18 3.91
C PHE A 615 -25.67 -14.17 3.38
N HIS A 616 -25.47 -14.27 2.06
CA HIS A 616 -24.13 -14.23 1.43
C HIS A 616 -23.31 -12.98 1.79
N TYR A 617 -23.97 -11.81 1.92
CA TYR A 617 -23.29 -10.58 2.33
C TYR A 617 -22.93 -10.61 3.83
N TRP A 618 -23.80 -11.16 4.68
CA TRP A 618 -23.47 -11.40 6.10
C TRP A 618 -22.29 -12.37 6.25
N VAL A 619 -22.31 -13.49 5.51
CA VAL A 619 -21.24 -14.49 5.43
C VAL A 619 -19.92 -13.83 5.05
N HIS A 620 -19.89 -13.09 3.94
CA HIS A 620 -18.69 -12.35 3.51
C HIS A 620 -18.19 -11.38 4.58
N ARG A 621 -19.07 -10.54 5.15
CA ARG A 621 -18.70 -9.59 6.21
C ARG A 621 -18.22 -10.28 7.50
N ALA A 622 -18.72 -11.47 7.81
CA ALA A 622 -18.27 -12.27 8.94
C ALA A 622 -16.87 -12.86 8.71
N ILE A 623 -16.60 -13.41 7.52
CA ILE A 623 -15.26 -13.82 7.07
C ILE A 623 -14.29 -12.64 7.20
N THR A 624 -14.55 -11.52 6.52
CA THR A 624 -13.65 -10.35 6.54
C THR A 624 -13.38 -9.83 7.96
N ARG A 625 -14.36 -9.86 8.88
CA ARG A 625 -14.15 -9.42 10.27
C ARG A 625 -13.30 -10.38 11.09
N THR A 626 -13.51 -11.68 10.94
CA THR A 626 -12.81 -12.72 11.74
C THR A 626 -11.39 -12.98 11.25
N THR A 627 -11.15 -12.91 9.94
CA THR A 627 -9.83 -13.21 9.36
C THR A 627 -8.84 -12.03 9.40
N ASN A 628 -9.31 -10.81 9.69
CA ASN A 628 -8.49 -9.59 9.78
C ASN A 628 -8.32 -9.09 11.23
N ILE A 629 -8.24 -10.02 12.20
CA ILE A 629 -7.98 -9.69 13.61
C ILE A 629 -6.49 -9.34 13.76
N ARG A 630 -6.21 -8.05 14.00
CA ARG A 630 -4.86 -7.48 14.10
C ARG A 630 -3.96 -8.21 15.10
N PHE A 631 -4.49 -8.70 16.21
CA PHE A 631 -3.68 -9.38 17.23
C PHE A 631 -2.86 -10.55 16.62
N PHE A 632 -3.51 -11.41 15.84
CA PHE A 632 -2.85 -12.57 15.24
C PHE A 632 -1.94 -12.18 14.07
N THR A 633 -2.31 -11.20 13.25
CA THR A 633 -1.43 -10.71 12.17
C THR A 633 -0.17 -10.05 12.72
N THR A 634 -0.24 -9.31 13.84
CA THR A 634 0.94 -8.75 14.52
C THR A 634 1.76 -9.83 15.24
N LEU A 635 1.11 -10.85 15.84
CA LEU A 635 1.81 -11.97 16.49
C LEU A 635 2.67 -12.76 15.49
N PHE A 636 2.10 -13.15 14.34
CA PHE A 636 2.79 -13.99 13.35
C PHE A 636 3.52 -13.20 12.25
N GLY A 637 3.07 -12.00 11.90
CA GLY A 637 3.65 -11.18 10.84
C GLY A 637 5.08 -10.75 11.13
N GLY A 638 5.88 -10.54 10.09
CA GLY A 638 7.33 -10.36 10.20
C GLY A 638 8.09 -11.62 10.66
N THR A 639 7.42 -12.73 11.00
CA THR A 639 8.07 -13.96 11.43
C THR A 639 7.93 -15.09 10.42
N SER A 640 8.78 -16.10 10.56
CA SER A 640 8.73 -17.36 9.81
C SER A 640 7.39 -18.08 9.92
N TYR A 641 6.58 -17.78 10.94
CA TYR A 641 5.29 -18.41 11.18
C TYR A 641 4.14 -17.81 10.35
N ILE A 642 4.32 -16.63 9.74
CA ILE A 642 3.24 -15.95 9.01
C ILE A 642 2.68 -16.79 7.85
N ILE A 643 3.53 -17.56 7.14
CA ILE A 643 3.09 -18.40 6.03
C ILE A 643 2.15 -19.53 6.49
N TYR A 644 2.38 -20.07 7.69
CA TYR A 644 1.51 -21.10 8.26
C TYR A 644 0.20 -20.49 8.76
N TYR A 645 0.25 -19.30 9.36
CA TYR A 645 -0.94 -18.58 9.78
C TYR A 645 -1.81 -18.14 8.58
N LEU A 646 -1.24 -17.62 7.49
CA LEU A 646 -1.99 -17.25 6.30
C LEU A 646 -2.59 -18.47 5.57
N ARG A 647 -1.86 -19.60 5.50
CA ARG A 647 -2.42 -20.90 5.06
C ARG A 647 -3.54 -21.38 6.01
N TRP A 648 -3.39 -21.15 7.31
CA TRP A 648 -4.43 -21.40 8.31
C TRP A 648 -5.62 -20.46 8.18
N LEU A 649 -5.48 -19.25 7.63
CA LEU A 649 -6.63 -18.40 7.27
C LEU A 649 -7.33 -18.83 5.98
N GLY A 650 -6.58 -19.40 5.03
CA GLY A 650 -7.13 -19.86 3.74
C GLY A 650 -6.31 -19.48 2.50
N TYR A 651 -5.21 -18.75 2.63
CA TYR A 651 -4.40 -18.31 1.48
C TYR A 651 -3.79 -19.51 0.73
N SER A 652 -3.76 -19.41 -0.60
CA SER A 652 -2.98 -20.33 -1.44
C SER A 652 -1.51 -19.90 -1.48
N LEU A 653 -0.70 -20.55 -0.65
CA LEU A 653 0.76 -20.37 -0.55
C LEU A 653 1.49 -21.71 -0.80
N ARG A 654 1.10 -22.43 -1.86
CA ARG A 654 1.73 -23.71 -2.24
C ARG A 654 3.11 -23.45 -2.85
N GLY A 655 4.11 -24.23 -2.45
CA GLY A 655 5.49 -24.10 -2.96
C GLY A 655 6.25 -22.84 -2.49
N VAL A 656 5.71 -22.04 -1.57
CA VAL A 656 6.33 -20.77 -1.15
C VAL A 656 7.65 -20.99 -0.40
N ARG A 657 8.74 -20.44 -0.97
CA ARG A 657 10.06 -20.32 -0.36
C ARG A 657 9.98 -19.41 0.86
N GLN A 658 10.34 -19.96 2.02
CA GLN A 658 10.45 -19.24 3.28
C GLN A 658 11.64 -18.26 3.22
N THR A 659 11.39 -16.99 3.53
CA THR A 659 12.43 -15.95 3.71
C THR A 659 12.56 -15.52 5.18
N GLY A 660 11.70 -16.03 6.06
CA GLY A 660 11.68 -15.71 7.49
C GLY A 660 10.90 -14.43 7.83
N SER A 661 10.63 -13.58 6.84
CA SER A 661 9.79 -12.37 6.95
C SER A 661 8.95 -12.17 5.67
N ASN A 662 8.37 -13.25 5.11
CA ASN A 662 7.61 -13.22 3.84
C ASN A 662 6.45 -12.21 3.81
N PHE A 663 5.85 -11.89 4.96
CA PHE A 663 4.69 -11.00 5.09
C PHE A 663 4.78 -10.19 6.39
N GLY A 664 4.51 -8.89 6.33
CA GLY A 664 4.47 -7.97 7.47
C GLY A 664 3.34 -8.21 8.49
N GLU A 665 3.25 -7.33 9.48
CA GLU A 665 2.28 -7.36 10.58
C GLU A 665 0.88 -6.82 10.20
N MET A 666 0.80 -6.02 9.13
CA MET A 666 -0.39 -5.28 8.68
C MET A 666 -1.02 -5.80 7.37
N VAL A 667 -0.85 -7.08 7.05
CA VAL A 667 -1.53 -7.72 5.90
C VAL A 667 -3.04 -7.87 6.16
N LYS A 668 -3.85 -7.52 5.16
CA LYS A 668 -5.32 -7.63 5.17
C LYS A 668 -5.90 -8.01 3.81
N HIS A 669 -7.13 -8.50 3.80
CA HIS A 669 -7.84 -9.00 2.61
C HIS A 669 -9.37 -8.91 2.78
N ASP A 670 -10.13 -8.98 1.69
CA ASP A 670 -11.60 -9.11 1.77
C ASP A 670 -12.05 -10.56 2.02
N ASN A 671 -11.42 -11.55 1.37
CA ASN A 671 -11.62 -12.99 1.61
C ASN A 671 -10.28 -13.77 1.47
N PRO A 672 -9.77 -14.49 2.49
CA PRO A 672 -8.47 -15.15 2.40
C PRO A 672 -8.46 -16.36 1.44
N PHE A 673 -9.61 -17.00 1.21
CA PHE A 673 -9.72 -18.18 0.35
C PHE A 673 -9.57 -17.86 -1.14
N LEU A 674 -9.60 -16.57 -1.49
CA LEU A 674 -9.44 -16.03 -2.85
C LEU A 674 -8.17 -15.18 -2.96
N SER A 675 -7.19 -15.43 -2.08
CA SER A 675 -5.89 -14.76 -2.04
C SER A 675 -4.77 -15.78 -2.26
N ALA A 676 -3.89 -15.48 -3.21
CA ALA A 676 -2.71 -16.28 -3.53
C ALA A 676 -1.46 -15.42 -3.66
N ALA A 677 -0.29 -16.00 -3.36
CA ALA A 677 1.01 -15.39 -3.65
C ALA A 677 1.99 -16.49 -4.08
N GLY A 678 2.76 -16.19 -5.14
CA GLY A 678 3.77 -17.10 -5.68
C GLY A 678 4.96 -17.31 -4.74
N SER A 679 5.82 -18.26 -5.11
CA SER A 679 7.05 -18.54 -4.37
C SER A 679 8.05 -17.38 -4.46
N GLY A 680 8.97 -17.28 -3.50
CA GLY A 680 9.95 -16.18 -3.41
C GLY A 680 9.38 -14.83 -2.99
N THR A 681 8.07 -14.61 -3.16
CA THR A 681 7.41 -13.33 -2.89
C THR A 681 7.54 -12.90 -1.43
N MET A 682 7.90 -11.62 -1.26
CA MET A 682 8.04 -10.93 0.02
C MET A 682 7.16 -9.68 0.05
N VAL A 683 6.51 -9.46 1.19
CA VAL A 683 5.56 -8.38 1.41
C VAL A 683 5.91 -7.67 2.70
N ALA A 684 6.22 -6.38 2.61
CA ALA A 684 6.37 -5.48 3.74
C ALA A 684 5.00 -5.15 4.38
N ASP A 685 4.89 -4.01 5.04
CA ASP A 685 3.75 -3.72 5.90
C ASP A 685 2.63 -2.93 5.20
N GLY A 686 1.39 -3.41 5.35
CA GLY A 686 0.18 -2.70 4.90
C GLY A 686 -0.42 -3.17 3.57
N LEU A 687 -0.14 -4.40 3.13
CA LEU A 687 -0.82 -5.03 1.98
C LEU A 687 -2.33 -5.16 2.24
N SER A 688 -3.15 -4.61 1.34
CA SER A 688 -4.59 -4.86 1.22
C SER A 688 -4.90 -5.63 -0.05
N ILE A 689 -5.31 -6.90 0.06
CA ILE A 689 -5.81 -7.65 -1.10
C ILE A 689 -7.29 -7.29 -1.32
N ILE A 690 -7.57 -6.67 -2.48
CA ILE A 690 -8.86 -6.06 -2.84
C ILE A 690 -9.74 -7.08 -3.60
N ASN A 691 -9.94 -8.27 -3.04
CA ASN A 691 -10.66 -9.35 -3.72
C ASN A 691 -12.20 -9.32 -3.59
N ALA A 692 -12.76 -8.18 -3.19
CA ALA A 692 -14.18 -7.88 -3.32
C ALA A 692 -14.42 -6.68 -4.24
N ASP A 693 -15.26 -6.86 -5.26
CA ASP A 693 -15.83 -5.78 -6.08
C ASP A 693 -17.25 -5.47 -5.57
N PHE A 694 -17.65 -4.20 -5.63
CA PHE A 694 -18.94 -3.73 -5.10
C PHE A 694 -19.69 -2.83 -6.07
N SER A 695 -21.01 -2.94 -6.06
CA SER A 695 -21.92 -1.87 -6.48
C SER A 695 -22.76 -1.41 -5.27
N ASN A 696 -23.66 -0.46 -5.49
CA ASN A 696 -24.60 0.04 -4.47
C ASN A 696 -25.65 -1.00 -4.01
N THR A 697 -25.74 -2.13 -4.71
CA THR A 697 -26.74 -3.19 -4.50
C THR A 697 -26.16 -4.60 -4.55
N SER A 698 -24.95 -4.81 -5.05
CA SER A 698 -24.34 -6.13 -5.20
C SER A 698 -22.86 -6.16 -4.80
N PHE A 699 -22.31 -7.36 -4.68
CA PHE A 699 -20.88 -7.61 -4.57
C PHE A 699 -20.49 -8.88 -5.33
N ARG A 700 -19.24 -8.97 -5.74
CA ARG A 700 -18.61 -10.15 -6.33
C ARG A 700 -17.26 -10.34 -5.66
N LEU A 701 -16.88 -11.60 -5.39
CA LEU A 701 -15.53 -11.90 -4.91
C LEU A 701 -14.76 -12.62 -6.01
N SER A 702 -13.53 -12.20 -6.24
CA SER A 702 -12.72 -12.58 -7.41
C SER A 702 -11.36 -13.10 -6.95
N HIS A 703 -10.73 -14.04 -7.65
CA HIS A 703 -9.39 -14.48 -7.27
C HIS A 703 -8.34 -13.36 -7.48
N ALA A 704 -7.57 -13.05 -6.43
CA ALA A 704 -6.40 -12.17 -6.51
C ALA A 704 -5.13 -12.98 -6.25
N SER A 705 -4.23 -13.00 -7.23
CA SER A 705 -2.95 -13.71 -7.16
C SER A 705 -1.80 -12.75 -7.39
N ILE A 706 -0.81 -12.77 -6.49
CA ILE A 706 0.47 -12.09 -6.65
C ILE A 706 1.43 -13.08 -7.30
N GLY A 707 2.11 -12.71 -8.39
CA GLY A 707 3.13 -13.56 -9.04
C GLY A 707 4.30 -13.93 -8.12
N PRO A 708 5.15 -14.91 -8.52
CA PRO A 708 6.37 -15.27 -7.81
C PRO A 708 7.45 -14.19 -7.87
N ASP A 709 8.42 -14.28 -6.96
CA ASP A 709 9.62 -13.45 -6.81
C ASP A 709 9.34 -11.93 -6.75
N ASN A 710 8.09 -11.58 -6.40
CA ASN A 710 7.64 -10.21 -6.26
C ASN A 710 8.07 -9.64 -4.90
N PHE A 711 8.50 -8.38 -4.90
CA PHE A 711 8.65 -7.60 -3.68
C PHE A 711 7.52 -6.56 -3.58
N LEU A 712 6.79 -6.54 -2.46
CA LEU A 712 5.75 -5.54 -2.20
C LEU A 712 6.19 -4.67 -1.01
N GLY A 713 6.38 -3.38 -1.27
CA GLY A 713 6.71 -2.36 -0.27
C GLY A 713 5.54 -2.02 0.65
N ASN A 714 5.62 -0.88 1.33
CA ASN A 714 4.60 -0.51 2.32
C ASN A 714 3.32 0.05 1.68
N MET A 715 2.17 -0.20 2.32
CA MET A 715 0.87 0.40 1.99
C MET A 715 0.35 0.10 0.56
N ILE A 716 0.46 -1.15 0.11
CA ILE A 716 0.05 -1.60 -1.23
C ILE A 716 -1.42 -2.04 -1.21
N ALA A 717 -2.24 -1.46 -2.07
CA ALA A 717 -3.59 -1.95 -2.35
C ALA A 717 -3.53 -2.80 -3.62
N TYR A 718 -3.68 -4.13 -3.50
CA TYR A 718 -3.48 -5.11 -4.59
C TYR A 718 -4.82 -5.68 -5.10
N PRO A 719 -5.31 -5.22 -6.27
CA PRO A 719 -6.55 -5.67 -6.89
C PRO A 719 -6.37 -6.92 -7.75
N PRO A 720 -7.43 -7.74 -7.96
CA PRO A 720 -7.37 -8.96 -8.77
C PRO A 720 -7.11 -8.70 -10.26
N GLN A 721 -7.41 -7.50 -10.77
CA GLN A 721 -7.17 -7.10 -12.17
C GLN A 721 -5.73 -6.57 -12.39
N SER A 722 -4.82 -6.79 -11.44
CA SER A 722 -3.41 -6.38 -11.48
C SER A 722 -2.70 -6.76 -12.80
N LYS A 723 -1.88 -5.84 -13.30
CA LYS A 723 -0.92 -6.04 -14.39
C LYS A 723 0.52 -6.12 -13.90
N ALA A 724 0.75 -6.35 -12.60
CA ALA A 724 2.05 -6.77 -12.08
C ALA A 724 2.13 -8.31 -12.10
N GLY A 725 2.96 -8.86 -12.98
CA GLY A 725 3.20 -10.30 -13.14
C GLY A 725 4.27 -10.81 -12.18
N ASP A 726 5.35 -11.36 -12.74
CA ASP A 726 6.38 -12.09 -12.02
C ASP A 726 7.66 -11.26 -11.85
N ASN A 727 8.39 -11.47 -10.76
CA ASN A 727 9.63 -10.79 -10.44
C ASN A 727 9.53 -9.25 -10.58
N CYS A 728 8.49 -8.65 -10.00
CA CYS A 728 8.25 -7.22 -9.93
C CYS A 728 8.54 -6.65 -8.54
N LEU A 729 9.09 -5.43 -8.48
CA LEU A 729 9.19 -4.63 -7.25
C LEU A 729 8.07 -3.59 -7.23
N LEU A 730 7.09 -3.73 -6.34
CA LEU A 730 6.02 -2.77 -6.11
C LEU A 730 6.43 -1.84 -4.95
N ALA A 731 6.94 -0.65 -5.26
CA ALA A 731 7.48 0.28 -4.26
C ALA A 731 6.40 0.83 -3.31
N THR A 732 6.82 1.38 -2.16
CA THR A 732 5.93 1.97 -1.15
C THR A 732 4.90 2.94 -1.76
N LYS A 733 3.63 2.79 -1.38
CA LYS A 733 2.47 3.55 -1.90
C LYS A 733 2.28 3.48 -3.44
N VAL A 734 2.88 2.54 -4.18
CA VAL A 734 2.64 2.42 -5.63
C VAL A 734 1.17 2.10 -5.93
N MET A 735 0.63 2.73 -6.97
CA MET A 735 -0.67 2.37 -7.54
C MET A 735 -0.49 1.17 -8.47
N VAL A 736 -0.97 -0.01 -8.05
CA VAL A 736 -0.87 -1.24 -8.87
C VAL A 736 -1.58 -1.02 -10.22
N PRO A 737 -0.90 -1.23 -11.37
CA PRO A 737 -1.49 -0.98 -12.68
C PRO A 737 -2.62 -1.98 -12.98
N LEU A 738 -3.71 -1.50 -13.58
CA LEU A 738 -4.89 -2.31 -13.96
C LEU A 738 -5.00 -2.58 -15.47
N ASN A 739 -4.35 -1.76 -16.29
CA ASN A 739 -4.40 -1.87 -17.75
C ASN A 739 -2.98 -1.82 -18.35
N GLY A 740 -2.90 -2.08 -19.65
CA GLY A 740 -1.64 -2.20 -20.37
C GLY A 740 -1.10 -3.63 -20.32
N GLN A 741 0.15 -3.79 -20.75
CA GLN A 741 0.87 -5.06 -20.71
C GLN A 741 1.14 -5.51 -19.27
N VAL A 742 1.22 -6.82 -19.07
CA VAL A 742 1.65 -7.41 -17.80
C VAL A 742 3.14 -7.12 -17.63
N ARG A 743 3.48 -6.38 -16.58
CA ARG A 743 4.86 -6.04 -16.23
C ARG A 743 5.54 -7.25 -15.59
N LYS A 744 6.77 -7.56 -15.99
CA LYS A 744 7.61 -8.62 -15.41
C LYS A 744 9.06 -8.15 -15.34
N GLY A 745 9.80 -8.54 -14.30
CA GLY A 745 11.22 -8.22 -14.20
C GLY A 745 11.55 -6.73 -13.99
N VAL A 746 10.57 -5.91 -13.57
CA VAL A 746 10.70 -4.45 -13.41
C VAL A 746 10.27 -4.00 -12.02
N GLY A 747 10.75 -2.84 -11.57
CA GLY A 747 10.16 -2.13 -10.45
C GLY A 747 9.07 -1.17 -10.91
N LEU A 748 8.16 -0.81 -10.01
CA LEU A 748 7.05 0.11 -10.22
C LEU A 748 6.97 1.07 -9.03
N LEU A 749 6.90 2.37 -9.31
CA LEU A 749 6.84 3.45 -8.32
C LEU A 749 5.76 4.47 -8.70
N GLY A 750 5.16 5.10 -7.69
CA GLY A 750 4.27 6.25 -7.87
C GLY A 750 2.78 5.94 -8.07
N ALA A 751 1.99 7.02 -8.17
CA ALA A 751 0.56 6.99 -8.45
C ALA A 751 0.16 8.19 -9.34
N PRO A 752 -0.03 8.03 -10.66
CA PRO A 752 0.03 6.77 -11.43
C PRO A 752 1.43 6.13 -11.39
N SER A 753 1.49 4.81 -11.57
CA SER A 753 2.76 4.07 -11.52
C SER A 753 3.55 4.15 -12.82
N PHE A 754 4.86 4.28 -12.70
CA PHE A 754 5.85 4.20 -13.77
C PHE A 754 6.92 3.16 -13.43
N GLU A 755 7.66 2.70 -14.44
CA GLU A 755 8.72 1.71 -14.25
C GLU A 755 10.00 2.31 -13.68
N ILE A 756 10.64 1.53 -12.81
CA ILE A 756 11.98 1.77 -12.27
C ILE A 756 12.78 0.46 -12.36
N PRO A 757 14.12 0.46 -12.23
CA PRO A 757 14.90 -0.77 -12.19
C PRO A 757 14.41 -1.74 -11.11
N ARG A 758 14.33 -3.04 -11.44
CA ARG A 758 13.85 -4.08 -10.50
C ARG A 758 14.73 -4.23 -9.26
N SER A 759 16.04 -4.01 -9.40
CA SER A 759 17.03 -4.18 -8.33
C SER A 759 18.30 -3.41 -8.71
N VAL A 760 19.01 -2.81 -7.74
CA VAL A 760 20.33 -2.20 -7.96
C VAL A 760 21.44 -3.15 -7.53
N LYS A 761 22.62 -3.10 -8.16
CA LYS A 761 23.77 -3.99 -7.89
C LYS A 761 24.09 -4.15 -6.39
N ARG A 762 24.06 -3.06 -5.63
CA ARG A 762 24.34 -3.01 -4.19
C ARG A 762 23.34 -3.80 -3.33
N ASP A 763 22.07 -3.84 -3.73
CA ASP A 763 21.04 -4.51 -2.93
C ASP A 763 21.12 -6.03 -3.06
N ARG A 764 21.58 -6.52 -4.23
CA ARG A 764 21.94 -7.93 -4.43
C ARG A 764 23.12 -8.39 -3.55
N GLN A 765 23.92 -7.48 -3.00
CA GLN A 765 25.03 -7.80 -2.09
C GLN A 765 24.57 -8.02 -0.63
N LEU A 766 23.31 -7.68 -0.29
CA LEU A 766 22.72 -7.93 1.03
C LEU A 766 21.90 -9.22 1.08
N ASP A 767 21.70 -9.90 -0.05
CA ASP A 767 21.03 -11.19 -0.13
C ASP A 767 21.99 -12.36 0.09
N VAL A 768 21.44 -13.52 0.44
CA VAL A 768 22.20 -14.70 0.83
C VAL A 768 22.66 -15.48 -0.40
N THR A 769 23.97 -15.61 -0.55
CA THR A 769 24.60 -16.19 -1.75
C THR A 769 24.53 -17.72 -1.82
N SER A 770 24.32 -18.41 -0.69
CA SER A 770 24.34 -19.89 -0.64
C SER A 770 23.13 -20.52 0.08
N ALA A 771 22.69 -21.69 -0.39
CA ALA A 771 21.54 -22.39 0.17
C ALA A 771 21.76 -22.87 1.63
N ASP A 772 23.01 -23.20 2.00
CA ASP A 772 23.37 -23.63 3.36
C ASP A 772 23.43 -22.45 4.35
N GLU A 773 23.90 -21.28 3.91
CA GLU A 773 23.80 -20.04 4.67
C GLU A 773 22.34 -19.66 4.89
N LEU A 774 21.48 -19.75 3.86
CA LEU A 774 20.05 -19.48 3.99
C LEU A 774 19.39 -20.44 4.99
N ARG A 775 19.69 -21.75 4.92
CA ARG A 775 19.17 -22.74 5.88
C ARG A 775 19.62 -22.44 7.32
N ARG A 776 20.87 -22.02 7.53
CA ARG A 776 21.39 -21.60 8.85
C ARG A 776 20.74 -20.31 9.35
N GLY A 777 20.66 -19.29 8.50
CA GLY A 777 20.03 -18.00 8.78
C GLY A 777 18.55 -18.15 9.14
N LEU A 778 17.79 -18.96 8.38
CA LEU A 778 16.39 -19.27 8.67
C LEU A 778 16.20 -20.01 9.99
N ARG A 779 17.06 -20.98 10.32
CA ARG A 779 16.99 -21.69 11.61
C ARG A 779 17.23 -20.72 12.79
N ALA A 780 18.25 -19.89 12.69
CA ALA A 780 18.56 -18.88 13.70
C ALA A 780 17.46 -17.81 13.83
N LYS A 781 16.93 -17.30 12.70
CA LYS A 781 15.80 -16.36 12.68
C LYS A 781 14.53 -16.98 13.25
N THR A 782 14.26 -18.27 13.00
CA THR A 782 13.09 -18.97 13.58
C THR A 782 13.17 -19.06 15.10
N ILE A 783 14.35 -19.37 15.67
CA ILE A 783 14.57 -19.35 17.12
C ILE A 783 14.36 -17.93 17.67
N TYR A 784 14.96 -16.92 17.01
CA TYR A 784 14.83 -15.52 17.41
C TYR A 784 13.37 -15.03 17.37
N ASN A 785 12.62 -15.41 16.33
CA ASN A 785 11.21 -15.12 16.13
C ASN A 785 10.35 -15.72 17.25
N THR A 786 10.61 -16.98 17.60
CA THR A 786 9.91 -17.68 18.69
C THR A 786 10.10 -16.94 20.02
N ILE A 787 11.33 -16.49 20.32
CA ILE A 787 11.62 -15.67 21.51
C ILE A 787 10.90 -14.31 21.44
N SER A 788 10.90 -13.64 20.28
CA SER A 788 10.18 -12.36 20.09
C SER A 788 8.67 -12.51 20.26
N MET A 789 8.08 -13.62 19.81
CA MET A 789 6.66 -13.95 20.03
C MET A 789 6.36 -14.26 21.50
N ALA A 790 7.23 -15.02 22.18
CA ALA A 790 7.11 -15.28 23.62
C ALA A 790 7.16 -13.97 24.43
N LEU A 791 8.08 -13.06 24.11
CA LEU A 791 8.17 -11.73 24.73
C LEU A 791 6.96 -10.84 24.39
N PHE A 792 6.46 -10.89 23.15
CA PHE A 792 5.22 -10.20 22.74
C PHE A 792 4.01 -10.63 23.56
N LEU A 793 3.87 -11.95 23.79
CA LEU A 793 2.80 -12.54 24.58
C LEU A 793 2.98 -12.25 26.07
N LEU A 794 4.19 -12.43 26.61
CA LEU A 794 4.56 -12.11 27.99
C LEU A 794 4.17 -10.67 28.33
N VAL A 795 4.62 -9.68 27.55
CA VAL A 795 4.33 -8.25 27.76
C VAL A 795 2.83 -7.94 27.72
N ARG A 796 2.03 -8.68 26.96
CA ARG A 796 0.57 -8.49 26.87
C ARG A 796 -0.17 -9.20 28.00
N TRP A 797 0.30 -10.36 28.43
CA TRP A 797 -0.21 -11.07 29.60
C TRP A 797 0.14 -10.36 30.90
N THR A 798 1.37 -9.88 31.10
CA THR A 798 1.74 -9.10 32.30
C THR A 798 1.01 -7.76 32.36
N PHE A 799 0.71 -7.14 31.22
CA PHE A 799 -0.21 -6.00 31.17
C PHE A 799 -1.63 -6.37 31.63
N PHE A 800 -2.19 -7.46 31.10
CA PHE A 800 -3.52 -7.97 31.45
C PHE A 800 -3.64 -8.34 32.94
N LEU A 801 -2.64 -9.07 33.48
CA LEU A 801 -2.49 -9.36 34.90
C LEU A 801 -2.45 -8.07 35.73
N SER A 802 -1.63 -7.09 35.34
CA SER A 802 -1.54 -5.82 36.06
C SER A 802 -2.88 -5.06 36.08
N VAL A 803 -3.61 -5.07 34.96
CA VAL A 803 -4.96 -4.49 34.88
C VAL A 803 -5.94 -5.22 35.80
N ILE A 804 -5.92 -6.56 35.83
CA ILE A 804 -6.71 -7.35 36.80
C ILE A 804 -6.37 -6.94 38.23
N VAL A 805 -5.09 -6.94 38.60
CA VAL A 805 -4.63 -6.57 39.95
C VAL A 805 -5.08 -5.14 40.33
N VAL A 806 -5.03 -4.18 39.40
CA VAL A 806 -5.54 -2.80 39.65
C VAL A 806 -7.05 -2.79 39.90
N TYR A 807 -7.85 -3.51 39.12
CA TYR A 807 -9.30 -3.60 39.36
C TYR A 807 -9.62 -4.31 40.67
N LEU A 808 -8.98 -5.45 40.96
CA LEU A 808 -9.20 -6.20 42.20
C LEU A 808 -8.79 -5.40 43.45
N ALA A 809 -7.64 -4.71 43.40
CA ALA A 809 -7.18 -3.86 44.50
C ALA A 809 -8.13 -2.66 44.72
N ALA A 810 -8.60 -2.02 43.64
CA ALA A 810 -9.57 -0.93 43.75
C ALA A 810 -10.91 -1.39 44.32
N ILE A 811 -11.41 -2.56 43.91
CA ILE A 811 -12.62 -3.17 44.48
C ILE A 811 -12.40 -3.44 45.98
N ASN A 812 -11.31 -4.10 46.37
CA ASN A 812 -11.03 -4.41 47.77
C ASN A 812 -10.89 -3.17 48.67
N LEU A 813 -10.31 -2.08 48.16
CA LEU A 813 -10.08 -0.84 48.91
C LEU A 813 -11.31 0.09 48.96
N LEU A 814 -12.13 0.13 47.90
CA LEU A 814 -13.17 1.16 47.72
C LEU A 814 -14.60 0.59 47.77
N ASN A 815 -14.80 -0.71 47.53
CA ASN A 815 -16.12 -1.34 47.68
C ASN A 815 -16.64 -1.35 49.14
N PRO A 816 -15.80 -1.52 50.19
CA PRO A 816 -16.25 -1.39 51.58
C PRO A 816 -16.83 -0.01 51.94
N LEU A 817 -16.59 1.02 51.12
CA LEU A 817 -17.20 2.35 51.25
C LEU A 817 -18.61 2.42 50.63
N GLY A 818 -19.19 1.28 50.23
CA GLY A 818 -20.55 1.16 49.70
C GLY A 818 -20.71 1.50 48.21
N ALA A 819 -19.61 1.61 47.45
CA ALA A 819 -19.65 2.20 46.10
C ALA A 819 -18.82 1.42 45.05
N LEU A 820 -19.19 0.18 44.74
CA LEU A 820 -18.54 -0.64 43.69
C LEU A 820 -18.38 0.11 42.35
N ALA A 821 -19.39 0.86 41.92
CA ALA A 821 -19.33 1.65 40.69
C ALA A 821 -18.25 2.75 40.75
N PHE A 822 -18.03 3.37 41.91
CA PHE A 822 -16.95 4.33 42.14
C PHE A 822 -15.57 3.66 42.19
N ALA A 823 -15.48 2.46 42.77
CA ALA A 823 -14.27 1.64 42.78
C ALA A 823 -13.80 1.33 41.35
N VAL A 824 -14.70 0.81 40.51
CA VAL A 824 -14.41 0.44 39.11
C VAL A 824 -14.20 1.68 38.23
N ALA A 825 -14.91 2.78 38.46
CA ALA A 825 -14.64 4.06 37.79
C ALA A 825 -13.22 4.57 38.07
N SER A 826 -12.81 4.57 39.35
CA SER A 826 -11.49 4.99 39.80
C SER A 826 -10.40 4.07 39.22
N ALA A 827 -10.59 2.75 39.27
CA ALA A 827 -9.71 1.77 38.64
C ALA A 827 -9.55 2.03 37.14
N THR A 828 -10.64 2.34 36.43
CA THR A 828 -10.62 2.63 34.98
C THR A 828 -9.79 3.88 34.66
N ALA A 829 -9.92 4.94 35.47
CA ALA A 829 -9.07 6.13 35.32
C ALA A 829 -7.58 5.80 35.59
N VAL A 830 -7.28 5.02 36.63
CA VAL A 830 -5.91 4.56 36.93
C VAL A 830 -5.34 3.69 35.80
N VAL A 831 -6.12 2.76 35.24
CA VAL A 831 -5.72 1.88 34.12
C VAL A 831 -5.30 2.68 32.88
N ILE A 832 -5.93 3.82 32.60
CA ILE A 832 -5.55 4.68 31.46
C ILE A 832 -4.15 5.29 31.67
N VAL A 833 -3.87 5.80 32.88
CA VAL A 833 -2.54 6.34 33.23
C VAL A 833 -1.50 5.21 33.26
N PHE A 834 -1.83 4.10 33.92
CA PHE A 834 -1.00 2.90 33.97
C PHE A 834 -0.66 2.37 32.57
N THR A 835 -1.60 2.38 31.62
CA THR A 835 -1.35 1.95 30.23
C THR A 835 -0.24 2.79 29.58
N VAL A 836 -0.22 4.11 29.81
CA VAL A 836 0.84 4.98 29.30
C VAL A 836 2.18 4.66 29.98
N VAL A 837 2.20 4.59 31.31
CA VAL A 837 3.42 4.32 32.09
C VAL A 837 4.01 2.96 31.73
N TYR A 838 3.19 1.91 31.72
CA TYR A 838 3.58 0.54 31.40
C TYR A 838 4.21 0.45 30.01
N ASN A 839 3.56 0.98 28.97
CA ASN A 839 4.10 0.90 27.61
C ASN A 839 5.35 1.77 27.43
N VAL A 840 5.49 2.89 28.16
CA VAL A 840 6.74 3.66 28.21
C VAL A 840 7.86 2.85 28.88
N VAL A 841 7.60 2.17 30.00
CA VAL A 841 8.59 1.31 30.68
C VAL A 841 9.01 0.15 29.76
N VAL A 842 8.07 -0.50 29.08
CA VAL A 842 8.36 -1.54 28.09
C VAL A 842 9.23 -0.99 26.95
N ASP A 843 8.86 0.14 26.32
CA ASP A 843 9.67 0.77 25.26
C ASP A 843 11.10 1.07 25.75
N ARG A 844 11.26 1.58 26.98
CA ARG A 844 12.57 1.86 27.58
C ARG A 844 13.40 0.60 27.84
N LEU A 845 12.78 -0.48 28.34
CA LEU A 845 13.44 -1.77 28.59
C LEU A 845 13.90 -2.44 27.29
N PHE A 846 13.11 -2.32 26.21
CA PHE A 846 13.42 -2.93 24.92
C PHE A 846 14.27 -2.03 24.01
N ARG A 847 14.42 -0.73 24.32
CA ARG A 847 15.22 0.23 23.52
C ARG A 847 16.67 -0.16 23.26
N PRO A 848 17.44 -0.77 24.19
CA PRO A 848 18.80 -1.23 23.91
C PRO A 848 18.88 -2.31 22.82
N LEU A 849 17.73 -2.88 22.41
CA LEU A 849 17.62 -3.83 21.31
C LEU A 849 17.32 -3.16 19.97
N GLN A 850 17.05 -1.85 19.90
CA GLN A 850 17.01 -1.08 18.65
C GLN A 850 18.45 -0.68 18.25
N ALA A 851 18.76 -0.50 16.96
CA ALA A 851 20.00 0.23 16.65
C ALA A 851 19.85 1.70 17.03
N LEU A 852 20.94 2.29 17.53
CA LEU A 852 21.00 3.71 17.91
C LEU A 852 21.54 4.59 16.77
N VAL A 853 21.98 3.96 15.68
CA VAL A 853 22.61 4.57 14.50
C VAL A 853 21.94 4.00 13.24
N PRO A 854 21.68 4.83 12.21
CA PRO A 854 21.40 4.40 10.84
C PRO A 854 22.32 3.26 10.36
N GLN A 855 21.75 2.25 9.73
CA GLN A 855 22.50 1.11 9.18
C GLN A 855 21.80 0.46 8.00
N GLY A 856 22.58 -0.18 7.14
CA GLY A 856 22.14 -1.18 6.16
C GLY A 856 22.62 -2.58 6.58
N CYS A 857 21.74 -3.57 6.53
CA CYS A 857 22.06 -4.97 6.87
C CYS A 857 21.08 -5.93 6.16
N SER A 858 21.39 -7.23 6.12
CA SER A 858 20.50 -8.26 5.62
C SER A 858 19.33 -8.54 6.58
N ILE A 859 18.19 -9.04 6.08
CA ILE A 859 17.10 -9.54 6.93
C ILE A 859 17.48 -10.81 7.72
N TYR A 860 18.62 -11.42 7.42
CA TYR A 860 19.20 -12.53 8.18
C TYR A 860 20.22 -12.08 9.22
N ASP A 861 20.49 -10.78 9.35
CA ASP A 861 21.38 -10.24 10.38
C ASP A 861 20.66 -10.04 11.71
N ARG A 862 21.37 -10.36 12.81
CA ARG A 862 20.93 -10.06 14.18
C ARG A 862 20.61 -8.56 14.39
N ALA A 863 21.20 -7.68 13.58
CA ALA A 863 21.00 -6.23 13.61
C ALA A 863 19.61 -5.81 13.09
N PHE A 864 19.06 -6.53 12.09
CA PHE A 864 17.66 -6.37 11.67
C PHE A 864 16.70 -6.99 12.68
N TRP A 865 16.97 -8.24 13.12
CA TRP A 865 16.11 -8.95 14.08
C TRP A 865 15.91 -8.16 15.40
N ARG A 866 16.94 -7.42 15.80
CA ARG A 866 16.94 -6.48 16.91
C ARG A 866 15.84 -5.41 16.79
N HIS A 867 15.76 -4.73 15.63
CA HIS A 867 14.67 -3.82 15.31
C HIS A 867 13.31 -4.53 15.23
N GLU A 868 13.26 -5.69 14.56
CA GLU A 868 12.05 -6.50 14.38
C GLU A 868 11.40 -6.87 15.72
N ARG A 869 12.21 -7.21 16.72
CA ARG A 869 11.74 -7.41 18.11
C ARG A 869 11.26 -6.12 18.76
N PHE A 870 12.00 -5.02 18.60
CA PHE A 870 11.70 -3.75 19.24
C PHE A 870 10.30 -3.22 18.85
N TRP A 871 9.98 -3.18 17.55
CA TRP A 871 8.65 -2.72 17.12
C TRP A 871 7.53 -3.74 17.36
N LYS A 872 7.82 -5.05 17.27
CA LYS A 872 6.83 -6.10 17.56
C LYS A 872 6.37 -6.07 19.02
N VAL A 873 7.32 -5.99 19.95
CA VAL A 873 7.00 -6.00 21.40
C VAL A 873 6.36 -4.68 21.83
N SER A 874 6.89 -3.53 21.39
CA SER A 874 6.40 -2.20 21.75
C SER A 874 5.06 -1.87 21.09
N SER A 875 3.99 -1.74 21.87
CA SER A 875 2.68 -1.36 21.32
C SER A 875 2.52 0.16 21.18
N LEU A 876 2.23 0.65 19.98
CA LEU A 876 1.86 2.06 19.75
C LEU A 876 0.34 2.32 19.69
N THR A 877 -0.49 1.27 19.80
CA THR A 877 -1.95 1.40 19.57
C THR A 877 -2.61 2.31 20.62
N TYR A 878 -2.12 2.33 21.86
CA TYR A 878 -2.64 3.19 22.93
C TYR A 878 -2.41 4.69 22.63
N VAL A 879 -1.37 5.04 21.88
CA VAL A 879 -1.00 6.42 21.55
C VAL A 879 -2.06 7.09 20.65
N LEU A 880 -2.82 6.29 19.88
CA LEU A 880 -3.93 6.76 19.06
C LEU A 880 -5.09 7.34 19.89
N ALA A 881 -5.24 6.93 21.16
CA ALA A 881 -6.26 7.47 22.06
C ALA A 881 -6.03 8.95 22.39
N PHE A 882 -4.81 9.46 22.17
CA PHE A 882 -4.36 10.82 22.46
C PHE A 882 -4.26 11.73 21.22
N ASN A 883 -4.75 11.29 20.06
CA ASN A 883 -4.78 12.11 18.84
C ASN A 883 -5.45 13.47 19.10
N GLY A 884 -4.81 14.56 18.65
CA GLY A 884 -5.26 15.93 18.87
C GLY A 884 -5.03 16.48 20.28
N THR A 885 -4.20 15.85 21.12
CA THR A 885 -3.96 16.32 22.50
C THR A 885 -2.52 16.75 22.77
N PRO A 886 -2.28 17.76 23.65
CA PRO A 886 -0.95 18.08 24.18
C PRO A 886 -0.22 16.90 24.81
N LEU A 887 -0.97 15.94 25.37
CA LEU A 887 -0.46 14.77 26.07
C LEU A 887 0.32 13.84 25.13
N LYS A 888 -0.08 13.73 23.85
CA LYS A 888 0.59 12.90 22.86
C LYS A 888 2.06 13.32 22.67
N ASN A 889 2.34 14.62 22.70
CA ASN A 889 3.70 15.16 22.65
C ASN A 889 4.56 14.77 23.87
N LEU A 890 3.95 14.68 25.06
CA LEU A 890 4.66 14.19 26.25
C LEU A 890 4.98 12.69 26.10
N ILE A 891 4.01 11.90 25.65
CA ILE A 891 4.19 10.45 25.40
C ILE A 891 5.32 10.22 24.39
N TRP A 892 5.37 10.97 23.29
CA TRP A 892 6.46 10.84 22.31
C TRP A 892 7.85 11.15 22.91
N ARG A 893 7.99 12.17 23.75
CA ARG A 893 9.26 12.44 24.47
C ARG A 893 9.62 11.32 25.45
N LEU A 894 8.65 10.78 26.17
CA LEU A 894 8.86 9.63 27.05
C LEU A 894 9.31 8.40 26.25
N LEU A 895 8.77 8.18 25.06
CA LEU A 895 9.21 7.18 24.09
C LEU A 895 10.47 7.58 23.29
N GLY A 896 11.22 8.60 23.74
CA GLY A 896 12.55 8.94 23.22
C GLY A 896 12.60 9.73 21.91
N MET A 897 11.45 10.19 21.42
CA MET A 897 11.37 10.98 20.19
C MET A 897 11.74 12.45 20.45
N ARG A 898 12.53 13.04 19.54
CA ARG A 898 12.89 14.46 19.57
C ARG A 898 11.74 15.28 18.97
N ILE A 899 10.81 15.74 19.81
CA ILE A 899 9.62 16.48 19.36
C ILE A 899 9.48 17.86 20.04
N GLY A 900 9.31 18.90 19.21
CA GLY A 900 9.21 20.31 19.61
C GLY A 900 7.91 20.65 20.35
N ARG A 901 7.84 21.87 20.89
CA ARG A 901 6.68 22.33 21.67
C ARG A 901 5.46 22.55 20.77
N ARG A 902 4.26 22.34 21.34
CA ARG A 902 2.95 22.64 20.73
C ARG A 902 2.70 22.00 19.34
N VAL A 903 3.40 20.91 19.00
CA VAL A 903 3.10 20.11 17.80
C VAL A 903 1.66 19.60 17.88
N PHE A 904 0.90 19.79 16.81
CA PHE A 904 -0.41 19.19 16.65
C PHE A 904 -0.25 17.83 15.97
N ASP A 905 -0.65 16.75 16.65
CA ASP A 905 -0.55 15.39 16.13
C ASP A 905 -1.90 14.69 16.20
N ASP A 906 -2.51 14.49 15.03
CA ASP A 906 -3.85 13.94 14.85
C ASP A 906 -3.87 12.48 14.38
N GLY A 907 -2.70 11.88 14.17
CA GLY A 907 -2.60 10.53 13.61
C GLY A 907 -1.22 10.05 13.17
N LEU A 908 -0.13 10.68 13.62
CA LEU A 908 1.24 10.25 13.32
C LEU A 908 1.46 8.77 13.68
N ARG A 909 2.04 8.03 12.74
CA ARG A 909 2.70 6.74 12.94
C ARG A 909 4.20 6.88 12.73
N VAL A 910 4.99 6.50 13.73
CA VAL A 910 6.46 6.56 13.72
C VAL A 910 7.07 5.29 14.34
N PRO A 911 7.54 4.33 13.52
CA PRO A 911 8.17 3.11 14.03
C PRO A 911 9.51 3.38 14.74
N GLU A 912 10.43 4.15 14.15
CA GLU A 912 11.75 4.49 14.74
C GLU A 912 11.75 5.85 15.44
N ARG A 913 11.07 5.92 16.58
CA ARG A 913 10.93 7.14 17.41
C ARG A 913 12.25 7.87 17.67
N THR A 914 13.32 7.14 17.90
CA THR A 914 14.68 7.63 18.20
C THR A 914 15.43 8.19 16.98
N PHE A 915 15.01 7.86 15.75
CA PHE A 915 15.63 8.37 14.51
C PHE A 915 14.93 9.61 13.99
N THR A 916 13.69 9.86 14.40
CA THR A 916 12.91 11.04 14.01
C THR A 916 13.19 12.26 14.90
N ALA A 917 13.29 13.43 14.27
CA ALA A 917 13.15 14.74 14.89
C ALA A 917 12.01 15.52 14.24
N ILE A 918 11.19 16.21 15.06
CA ILE A 918 10.11 17.09 14.61
C ILE A 918 10.21 18.42 15.38
N GLY A 919 10.28 19.54 14.65
CA GLY A 919 10.39 20.89 15.20
C GLY A 919 9.14 21.36 15.96
N GLU A 920 9.20 22.55 16.56
CA GLU A 920 8.04 23.12 17.26
C GLU A 920 6.93 23.56 16.31
N GLY A 921 5.68 23.55 16.78
CA GLY A 921 4.53 24.05 16.02
C GLY A 921 4.11 23.22 14.80
N CYS A 922 4.75 22.08 14.51
CA CYS A 922 4.38 21.23 13.38
C CYS A 922 2.92 20.76 13.44
N THR A 923 2.34 20.52 12.27
CA THR A 923 0.95 20.09 12.10
C THR A 923 0.91 18.75 11.36
N LEU A 924 0.63 17.66 12.08
CA LEU A 924 0.65 16.28 11.58
C LEU A 924 -0.79 15.76 11.51
N ASN A 925 -1.31 15.61 10.28
CA ASN A 925 -2.68 15.19 10.04
C ASN A 925 -2.93 13.70 10.34
N ALA A 926 -4.22 13.32 10.27
CA ALA A 926 -4.65 11.93 10.32
C ALA A 926 -3.89 11.07 9.29
N ASP A 927 -3.50 9.86 9.70
CA ASP A 927 -2.84 8.85 8.88
C ASP A 927 -1.43 9.21 8.36
N THR A 928 -0.80 10.27 8.88
CA THR A 928 0.59 10.62 8.54
C THR A 928 1.57 9.55 8.99
N ILE A 929 2.51 9.17 8.11
CA ILE A 929 3.55 8.19 8.39
C ILE A 929 4.93 8.85 8.28
N VAL A 930 5.78 8.62 9.28
CA VAL A 930 7.21 8.97 9.25
C VAL A 930 7.99 7.69 9.52
N GLN A 931 8.61 7.12 8.49
CA GLN A 931 9.25 5.79 8.54
C GLN A 931 10.74 5.92 8.22
N CYS A 932 11.60 5.70 9.22
CA CYS A 932 13.05 5.87 9.12
C CYS A 932 13.76 4.62 8.59
N HIS A 933 13.02 3.70 7.96
CA HIS A 933 13.57 2.50 7.32
C HIS A 933 12.89 2.18 5.99
N SER A 934 13.55 1.34 5.19
CA SER A 934 12.95 0.54 4.12
C SER A 934 13.47 -0.89 4.22
N GLN A 935 12.64 -1.84 3.80
CA GLN A 935 13.03 -3.22 3.54
C GLN A 935 12.80 -3.44 2.04
N GLU A 936 13.81 -3.87 1.31
CA GLU A 936 13.83 -4.03 -0.16
C GLU A 936 14.64 -5.29 -0.49
N ASP A 937 14.02 -6.30 -1.12
CA ASP A 937 14.67 -7.56 -1.55
C ASP A 937 15.61 -8.23 -0.53
N GLY A 938 15.22 -8.27 0.74
CA GLY A 938 16.04 -8.88 1.80
C GLY A 938 17.15 -7.99 2.38
N GLY A 939 17.35 -6.79 1.83
CA GLY A 939 18.06 -5.70 2.50
C GLY A 939 17.14 -4.91 3.43
N PHE A 940 17.61 -4.58 4.64
CA PHE A 940 17.03 -3.58 5.53
C PHE A 940 17.96 -2.36 5.56
N LYS A 941 17.40 -1.17 5.29
CA LYS A 941 18.12 0.11 5.29
C LYS A 941 17.40 1.08 6.22
N SER A 942 18.15 1.89 6.97
CA SER A 942 17.58 2.89 7.88
C SER A 942 18.41 4.16 7.91
N ASP A 943 17.75 5.31 8.02
CA ASP A 943 18.39 6.63 8.21
C ASP A 943 17.45 7.61 8.92
N ARG A 944 18.01 8.65 9.54
CA ARG A 944 17.27 9.64 10.33
C ARG A 944 16.30 10.45 9.47
N ILE A 945 15.30 11.03 10.13
CA ILE A 945 14.38 11.99 9.52
C ILE A 945 14.38 13.25 10.40
N ALA A 946 14.53 14.41 9.79
CA ALA A 946 14.48 15.71 10.46
C ALA A 946 13.40 16.59 9.82
N ILE A 947 12.37 16.93 10.58
CA ILE A 947 11.30 17.84 10.16
C ILE A 947 11.47 19.15 10.94
N GLY A 948 11.65 20.27 10.22
CA GLY A 948 11.81 21.61 10.78
C GLY A 948 10.60 22.13 11.55
N ALA A 949 10.72 23.30 12.17
CA ALA A 949 9.62 23.97 12.87
C ALA A 949 8.50 24.39 11.91
N GLY A 950 7.25 24.43 12.38
CA GLY A 950 6.08 24.88 11.62
C GLY A 950 5.64 23.98 10.46
N CYS A 951 6.32 22.86 10.19
CA CYS A 951 6.01 22.01 9.03
C CYS A 951 4.59 21.43 9.09
N THR A 952 3.94 21.27 7.93
CA THR A 952 2.65 20.58 7.80
C THR A 952 2.79 19.28 7.03
N LEU A 953 2.32 18.16 7.58
CA LEU A 953 2.11 16.90 6.83
C LEU A 953 0.61 16.68 6.61
N GLY A 954 0.18 16.60 5.35
CA GLY A 954 -1.22 16.41 4.95
C GLY A 954 -1.80 15.02 5.27
N VAL A 955 -3.11 14.84 5.10
CA VAL A 955 -3.80 13.59 5.45
C VAL A 955 -3.24 12.42 4.63
N GLY A 956 -2.80 11.35 5.28
CA GLY A 956 -2.20 10.18 4.59
C GLY A 956 -0.85 10.42 3.90
N ALA A 957 -0.19 11.55 4.20
CA ALA A 957 1.17 11.84 3.71
C ALA A 957 2.20 10.90 4.34
N PHE A 958 3.23 10.54 3.57
CA PHE A 958 4.26 9.59 3.97
C PHE A 958 5.64 10.21 3.76
N VAL A 959 6.45 10.26 4.82
CA VAL A 959 7.84 10.70 4.82
C VAL A 959 8.75 9.50 5.01
N HIS A 960 9.66 9.28 4.07
CA HIS A 960 10.58 8.15 4.08
C HIS A 960 11.95 8.47 4.71
N TYR A 961 12.84 7.49 4.77
CA TYR A 961 14.10 7.59 5.50
C TYR A 961 15.13 8.52 4.83
N GLY A 962 16.02 9.12 5.64
CA GLY A 962 17.07 10.02 5.15
C GLY A 962 16.55 11.40 4.71
N VAL A 963 15.28 11.72 4.99
CA VAL A 963 14.64 12.98 4.58
C VAL A 963 14.92 14.11 5.56
N THR A 964 15.16 15.30 5.02
CA THR A 964 15.14 16.56 5.78
C THR A 964 14.09 17.52 5.21
N MET A 965 13.26 18.10 6.08
CA MET A 965 12.33 19.18 5.72
C MET A 965 12.74 20.47 6.42
N GLY A 966 12.94 21.54 5.66
CA GLY A 966 13.17 22.88 6.19
C GLY A 966 11.97 23.45 6.95
N ASP A 967 12.20 24.45 7.80
CA ASP A 967 11.15 25.13 8.55
C ASP A 967 10.04 25.68 7.63
N GLY A 968 8.79 25.58 8.08
CA GLY A 968 7.59 26.00 7.34
C GLY A 968 7.19 25.10 6.16
N ALA A 969 7.97 24.06 5.83
CA ALA A 969 7.68 23.18 4.70
C ALA A 969 6.36 22.42 4.84
N ALA A 970 5.63 22.26 3.73
CA ALA A 970 4.34 21.60 3.67
C ALA A 970 4.34 20.45 2.67
N LEU A 971 4.03 19.24 3.15
CA LEU A 971 3.78 18.08 2.30
C LEU A 971 2.27 17.86 2.15
N ALA A 972 1.78 17.88 0.91
CA ALA A 972 0.36 17.80 0.62
C ALA A 972 -0.27 16.45 0.97
N THR A 973 -1.59 16.43 0.97
CA THR A 973 -2.44 15.25 1.19
C THR A 973 -1.99 14.06 0.34
N SER A 974 -1.98 12.86 0.92
CA SER A 974 -1.57 11.57 0.35
C SER A 974 -0.17 11.52 -0.31
N SER A 975 0.64 12.56 -0.20
CA SER A 975 1.90 12.69 -0.92
C SER A 975 3.01 11.79 -0.32
N PHE A 976 3.93 11.32 -1.15
CA PHE A 976 5.02 10.41 -0.76
C PHE A 976 6.38 11.07 -0.98
N LEU A 977 6.98 11.55 0.11
CA LEU A 977 8.29 12.18 0.11
C LEU A 977 9.37 11.08 0.13
N MET A 978 10.10 10.99 -0.98
CA MET A 978 11.04 9.92 -1.28
C MET A 978 12.25 9.90 -0.34
N LYS A 979 12.86 8.72 -0.22
CA LYS A 979 14.07 8.49 0.57
C LYS A 979 15.21 9.42 0.14
N GLY A 980 15.87 10.06 1.10
CA GLY A 980 16.99 10.97 0.87
C GLY A 980 16.66 12.37 0.35
N GLU A 981 15.38 12.73 0.20
CA GLU A 981 14.98 14.07 -0.28
C GLU A 981 15.21 15.17 0.76
N GLU A 982 15.57 16.36 0.28
CA GLU A 982 15.69 17.59 1.07
C GLU A 982 14.67 18.62 0.56
N MET A 983 13.66 18.93 1.38
CA MET A 983 12.67 19.97 1.10
C MET A 983 13.17 21.33 1.59
N PRO A 984 13.19 22.39 0.75
CA PRO A 984 13.56 23.74 1.16
C PRO A 984 12.64 24.35 2.23
N LEU A 985 13.12 25.45 2.84
CA LEU A 985 12.33 26.29 3.76
C LEU A 985 11.04 26.77 3.08
N ASN A 986 9.90 26.66 3.76
CA ASN A 986 8.57 27.05 3.30
C ASN A 986 8.09 26.39 1.98
N ALA A 987 8.78 25.35 1.48
CA ALA A 987 8.41 24.69 0.24
C ALA A 987 7.10 23.90 0.39
N LEU A 988 6.20 24.01 -0.61
CA LEU A 988 5.00 23.17 -0.74
C LEU A 988 5.27 22.08 -1.77
N TRP A 989 5.24 20.82 -1.35
CA TRP A 989 5.40 19.67 -2.24
C TRP A 989 4.15 18.80 -2.27
N SER A 990 3.87 18.22 -3.43
CA SER A 990 2.72 17.34 -3.63
C SER A 990 3.02 16.19 -4.56
N GLY A 991 2.30 15.08 -4.39
CA GLY A 991 2.30 13.95 -5.30
C GLY A 991 2.95 12.66 -4.77
N ASN A 992 2.93 11.62 -5.60
CA ASN A 992 3.54 10.33 -5.32
C ASN A 992 4.33 9.81 -6.55
N PRO A 993 5.66 9.96 -6.60
CA PRO A 993 6.52 10.70 -5.67
C PRO A 993 6.17 12.18 -5.51
N ALA A 994 6.48 12.78 -4.36
CA ALA A 994 6.24 14.19 -4.11
C ALA A 994 7.28 15.08 -4.80
N THR A 995 6.82 16.12 -5.48
CA THR A 995 7.66 17.14 -6.13
C THR A 995 7.22 18.54 -5.72
N GLU A 996 8.06 19.54 -5.97
CA GLU A 996 7.74 20.94 -5.68
C GLU A 996 6.53 21.42 -6.50
N THR A 997 5.62 22.12 -5.82
CA THR A 997 4.35 22.59 -6.39
C THR A 997 4.52 24.05 -6.81
N ARG A 998 4.37 24.34 -8.12
CA ARG A 998 4.60 25.69 -8.68
C ARG A 998 3.63 26.72 -8.08
N SER A 999 4.11 27.96 -7.88
CA SER A 999 3.31 29.07 -7.37
C SER A 999 2.19 29.45 -8.34
N GLY A 1000 0.97 28.96 -8.08
CA GLY A 1000 -0.20 29.10 -8.95
C GLY A 1000 -1.14 27.90 -8.87
N ASP A 1001 -0.63 26.73 -8.46
CA ASP A 1001 -1.41 25.52 -8.20
C ASP A 1001 -2.49 25.77 -7.11
N PRO A 1002 -3.76 25.35 -7.29
CA PRO A 1002 -4.83 25.56 -6.29
C PRO A 1002 -4.52 24.99 -4.89
N GLN A 1003 -3.51 24.13 -4.78
CA GLN A 1003 -3.00 23.58 -3.53
C GLN A 1003 -2.26 24.62 -2.65
N GLY A 1004 -1.58 25.59 -3.28
CA GLY A 1004 -0.82 26.64 -2.59
C GLY A 1004 -1.62 27.93 -2.37
N ARG A 1005 -2.77 28.08 -3.02
CA ARG A 1005 -3.65 29.23 -2.82
C ARG A 1005 -4.39 29.10 -1.49
N LYS A 1006 -4.31 30.14 -0.65
CA LYS A 1006 -5.15 30.30 0.56
C LYS A 1006 -6.58 30.64 0.15
N ILE A 1007 -7.27 29.65 -0.44
CA ILE A 1007 -8.68 29.67 -0.83
C ILE A 1007 -9.49 30.06 0.41
N SER A 1008 -10.15 31.23 0.33
CA SER A 1008 -10.85 31.89 1.43
C SER A 1008 -12.04 31.05 1.94
N ILE A 1009 -12.58 31.43 3.09
CA ILE A 1009 -13.92 30.99 3.52
C ILE A 1009 -14.96 31.32 2.43
N ASP A 1010 -14.77 32.38 1.65
CA ASP A 1010 -15.67 32.79 0.56
C ASP A 1010 -15.57 31.90 -0.69
N ASP A 1011 -14.38 31.41 -1.05
CA ASP A 1011 -14.25 30.43 -2.13
C ASP A 1011 -14.93 29.10 -1.76
N ASN A 1012 -14.87 28.72 -0.47
CA ASN A 1012 -15.63 27.59 0.07
C ASN A 1012 -17.16 27.83 0.02
N ARG A 1013 -17.65 29.09 -0.01
CA ARG A 1013 -19.06 29.41 -0.26
C ARG A 1013 -19.42 29.24 -1.74
N ALA A 1014 -18.54 29.64 -2.66
CA ALA A 1014 -18.75 29.42 -4.09
C ALA A 1014 -18.91 27.93 -4.43
N ALA A 1015 -18.09 27.05 -3.84
CA ALA A 1015 -18.23 25.60 -4.00
C ALA A 1015 -19.56 25.02 -3.45
N VAL A 1016 -20.22 25.71 -2.52
CA VAL A 1016 -21.58 25.37 -2.04
C VAL A 1016 -22.66 25.89 -3.00
N LEU A 1017 -22.40 27.01 -3.69
CA LEU A 1017 -23.34 27.67 -4.62
C LEU A 1017 -23.42 27.03 -6.00
N VAL A 1018 -22.44 26.20 -6.41
CA VAL A 1018 -22.55 25.38 -7.66
C VAL A 1018 -23.71 24.36 -7.59
N ARG A 1019 -24.36 24.21 -6.42
CA ARG A 1019 -25.68 23.54 -6.30
C ARG A 1019 -26.81 24.57 -6.42
N GLY A 1020 -27.06 25.00 -7.64
CA GLY A 1020 -28.08 26.01 -7.99
C GLY A 1020 -28.51 25.95 -9.45
N GLY A 1021 -28.64 24.74 -10.00
CA GLY A 1021 -29.10 24.42 -11.35
C GLY A 1021 -29.57 22.97 -11.41
#